data_AF-A0A1G9X6U0-F1
#
_entry.id   AF-A0A1G9X6U0-F1
#
_cell.length_a   1.000
_cell.length_b   1.000
_cell.length_c   1.000
_cell.angle_alpha   90.00
_cell.angle_beta   90.00
_cell.angle_gamma   90.00
#
_symmetry.space_group_name_H-M   'P 1'
#
loop_
_entity.id
_entity.type
_entity.pdbx_description
1 polymer ?
#
loop_
_entity_poly.entity_id
_entity_poly.type
_entity_poly.pdbx_seq_one_letter_code
_entity_poly.pdbx_strand_id
1 'polypeptide(L)'
;MANLRKNSRKVFATSVSAAMVASAVAPAAVSADTQDFSDLSSSDYYYDQIMAMVDAGVLNGMGNGEFQPEGSVTRGQAAQVMMGMLDLEASEDTELPFSDVPEDEWYTEAVKAVYEAEVMVGEDDEFRPEDNMTRAELAQLIYAAYDVEDAEDTELPFDDVEDTWYSDALKALYAQELIAGQDEDTFAPQENMKRGDFALLTANTDYALGSKLEKPEGYAPEVEDVSANNLKTVTVEFTQDMSDNAEAANLENYTLEDANGDKIDLADVKVDGSKATLVLEGSVDQQDNATLTVSAKLVAEKTEKEFQFSDTDIPTAEDAEVIGIRTVKVTFSEPITNAEESDLEDGFELTDEDGSSYNVDDVILQNGGKEARVSFYSDFEEGTYELSVTNDLEDYASYSVTPKTFEVDVEPDEEAPVLDDYRNATKSQITLVFNEDIAFEDENALVAYHSDYYESEDFEDEEKEVVQNDDLVEEFYHTNSSNHASKVEIDGNEVTVTFDKEHALPSGSAYVYVGGDTVKDLWDNVQEDTERITAGVELDEEAPTVEEVEQKEDTQDQFTIEFNENLNEDSAEDLDNYTVLNSDDEEVELDDAELNGKTVTITFEDDQIGEFTVVTEDIEDSAGNATANAEHDLTMKNVAPLDVSEDFEGKFYQTDADGNVTITVDFNRQMNTEGNNSVLDLSKYQIGDVVLDEIDDVSIKSVNSDQGVEINFDDEDYEDAVEEAEGTEIDFIENEGPVEVEISRVEDADGNRSDFTDTFEINNGLTNSIGAESVKVVDNDTIEVEFTDGLTDFDGDEFVVGYEGTDGFQKLDLSSVTQNELNKVTFRLAEDLTDGLNEVEAPDTDITLEVRTVDPSAETDVYKAVETEDTHSEFGTGVLLDGSTTVEDHIAPELNTDEDDYVADNVVTLTFTEDLAHNNTFAETDLVLIDEDDNKLEAGTDYEVGTSDNTLVITVTNGYTGELEISADGAEYIYDASSVANPISDFDLEVDLEAAPE
;
A
#
# COMPACT_ATOMS: atom_id res chain seq x y z
N MET A 1 9.65 -28.99 49.47
CA MET A 1 10.39 -27.74 49.70
C MET A 1 11.42 -27.66 48.58
N ALA A 2 10.98 -27.20 47.41
CA ALA A 2 11.81 -26.94 46.25
C ALA A 2 10.96 -25.99 45.40
N ASN A 3 11.21 -24.71 45.58
CA ASN A 3 10.79 -23.59 44.76
C ASN A 3 11.80 -22.53 45.17
N LEU A 4 12.78 -22.26 44.30
CA LEU A 4 13.63 -21.07 44.25
C LEU A 4 14.82 -21.35 43.32
N ARG A 5 14.68 -20.92 42.06
CA ARG A 5 15.64 -20.13 41.25
C ARG A 5 15.30 -20.26 39.77
N LYS A 6 14.27 -19.52 39.33
CA LYS A 6 14.19 -18.93 37.98
C LYS A 6 14.17 -17.40 38.21
N ASN A 7 14.81 -16.66 37.30
CA ASN A 7 15.03 -15.20 37.23
C ASN A 7 16.30 -14.65 37.89
N SER A 8 17.30 -14.28 37.05
CA SER A 8 17.42 -12.90 36.56
C SER A 8 18.70 -12.69 35.74
N ARG A 9 18.61 -12.52 34.41
CA ARG A 9 19.54 -11.66 33.66
C ARG A 9 18.76 -10.40 33.28
N LYS A 10 19.21 -9.26 33.80
CA LYS A 10 18.60 -7.96 33.60
C LYS A 10 19.16 -7.37 32.30
N VAL A 11 18.30 -7.15 31.32
CA VAL A 11 18.56 -6.27 30.18
C VAL A 11 18.79 -4.85 30.71
N PHE A 12 19.95 -4.27 30.40
CA PHE A 12 20.25 -2.86 30.68
C PHE A 12 19.90 -2.05 29.43
N ALA A 13 18.71 -1.44 29.43
CA ALA A 13 18.39 -0.36 28.49
C ALA A 13 19.20 0.88 28.88
N THR A 14 20.21 1.24 28.08
CA THR A 14 20.90 2.53 28.20
C THR A 14 20.43 3.47 27.10
N SER A 15 19.65 4.48 27.52
CA SER A 15 19.24 5.64 26.73
C SER A 15 20.47 6.38 26.18
N VAL A 16 20.61 6.47 24.86
CA VAL A 16 21.58 7.35 24.20
C VAL A 16 21.01 8.76 24.17
N SER A 17 21.59 9.66 24.97
CA SER A 17 21.42 11.10 24.78
C SER A 17 22.61 11.63 24.00
N ALA A 18 22.33 12.11 22.78
CA ALA A 18 23.29 12.76 21.91
C ALA A 18 23.95 13.98 22.58
N ALA A 19 25.28 14.01 22.55
CA ALA A 19 26.07 15.22 22.71
C ALA A 19 27.33 15.10 21.85
N MET A 20 27.24 15.59 20.61
CA MET A 20 28.40 15.80 19.73
C MET A 20 29.41 16.71 20.43
N VAL A 21 30.64 16.22 20.63
CA VAL A 21 31.84 17.07 20.72
C VAL A 21 32.95 16.41 19.90
N ALA A 22 33.15 16.93 18.69
CA ALA A 22 34.27 16.57 17.83
C ALA A 22 35.62 16.82 18.53
N SER A 23 36.40 15.77 18.70
CA SER A 23 37.85 15.88 18.88
C SER A 23 38.53 14.79 18.07
N ALA A 24 39.03 15.17 16.90
CA ALA A 24 39.81 14.30 16.03
C ALA A 24 41.08 13.85 16.75
N VAL A 25 41.08 12.60 17.22
CA VAL A 25 42.28 11.83 17.52
C VAL A 25 42.26 10.68 16.53
N ALA A 26 43.07 10.77 15.48
CA ALA A 26 43.25 9.67 14.54
C ALA A 26 43.68 8.42 15.33
N PRO A 27 42.94 7.30 15.26
CA PRO A 27 43.46 6.03 15.72
C PRO A 27 44.67 5.69 14.85
N ALA A 28 45.80 5.41 15.49
CA ALA A 28 46.85 4.69 14.80
C ALA A 28 46.26 3.32 14.42
N ALA A 29 46.18 3.02 13.13
CA ALA A 29 45.84 1.70 12.63
C ALA A 29 46.75 0.67 13.31
N VAL A 30 46.18 -0.07 14.26
CA VAL A 30 46.70 -1.38 14.62
C VAL A 30 46.23 -2.25 13.45
N SER A 31 47.16 -2.64 12.59
CA SER A 31 46.89 -3.73 11.65
C SER A 31 46.56 -4.95 12.51
N ALA A 32 45.29 -5.35 12.55
CA ALA A 32 44.97 -6.73 12.84
C ALA A 32 45.63 -7.54 11.72
N ASP A 33 46.58 -8.42 12.06
CA ASP A 33 47.00 -9.46 11.12
C ASP A 33 45.79 -10.39 11.05
N THR A 34 44.96 -10.28 10.00
CA THR A 34 43.87 -11.23 9.72
C THR A 34 44.49 -12.62 9.62
N GLN A 35 44.08 -13.52 10.50
CA GLN A 35 44.68 -14.84 10.60
C GLN A 35 44.04 -15.76 9.56
N ASP A 36 44.55 -15.75 8.33
CA ASP A 36 44.09 -16.66 7.27
C ASP A 36 44.64 -18.08 7.42
N PHE A 37 43.81 -19.08 7.15
CA PHE A 37 44.19 -20.49 7.09
C PHE A 37 44.43 -20.95 5.64
N SER A 38 45.48 -21.74 5.40
CA SER A 38 45.85 -22.14 4.03
C SER A 38 44.95 -23.21 3.40
N ASP A 39 44.06 -23.81 4.20
CA ASP A 39 43.14 -24.88 3.85
C ASP A 39 41.66 -24.47 3.98
N LEU A 40 41.40 -23.15 3.98
CA LEU A 40 40.06 -22.58 3.88
C LEU A 40 39.98 -21.66 2.64
N SER A 41 38.87 -21.74 1.93
CA SER A 41 38.46 -20.85 0.85
C SER A 41 37.29 -19.99 1.30
N SER A 42 37.20 -18.74 0.84
CA SER A 42 36.05 -17.86 1.12
C SER A 42 34.73 -18.37 0.52
N SER A 43 34.79 -19.39 -0.34
CA SER A 43 33.63 -20.07 -0.92
C SER A 43 33.22 -21.32 -0.14
N ASP A 44 33.91 -21.68 0.94
CA ASP A 44 33.54 -22.84 1.74
C ASP A 44 32.35 -22.47 2.65
N TYR A 45 31.31 -23.30 2.72
CA TYR A 45 30.05 -23.03 3.44
C TYR A 45 30.20 -22.78 4.95
N TYR A 46 31.36 -23.10 5.54
CA TYR A 46 31.69 -22.85 6.95
C TYR A 46 32.69 -21.70 7.16
N TYR A 47 33.13 -21.04 6.08
CA TYR A 47 34.22 -20.08 6.11
C TYR A 47 33.91 -18.91 7.06
N ASP A 48 32.75 -18.28 6.90
CA ASP A 48 32.38 -17.09 7.65
C ASP A 48 32.20 -17.38 9.13
N GLN A 49 31.63 -18.53 9.49
CA GLN A 49 31.46 -18.96 10.87
C GLN A 49 32.81 -19.20 11.55
N ILE A 50 33.73 -19.87 10.84
CA ILE A 50 35.09 -20.07 11.35
C ILE A 50 35.78 -18.72 11.55
N MET A 51 35.69 -17.81 10.58
CA MET A 51 36.33 -16.50 10.65
C MET A 51 35.72 -15.61 11.74
N ALA A 52 34.39 -15.61 11.92
CA ALA A 52 33.72 -14.91 13.00
C ALA A 52 34.19 -15.40 14.38
N MET A 53 34.33 -16.71 14.56
CA MET A 53 34.86 -17.29 15.80
C MET A 53 36.37 -17.00 15.99
N VAL A 54 37.16 -16.84 14.92
CA VAL A 54 38.56 -16.39 15.00
C VAL A 54 38.64 -14.93 15.41
N ASP A 55 37.81 -14.07 14.83
CA ASP A 55 37.75 -12.64 15.12
C ASP A 55 37.26 -12.37 16.56
N ALA A 56 36.32 -13.18 17.04
CA ALA A 56 35.90 -13.22 18.44
C ALA A 56 36.97 -13.79 19.40
N GLY A 57 38.08 -14.31 18.87
CA GLY A 57 39.19 -14.87 19.63
C GLY A 57 38.93 -16.26 20.22
N VAL A 58 37.87 -16.95 19.77
CA VAL A 58 37.48 -18.29 20.22
C VAL A 58 38.33 -19.35 19.52
N LEU A 59 38.56 -19.21 18.21
CA LEU A 59 39.35 -20.14 17.39
C LEU A 59 40.73 -19.60 17.04
N ASN A 60 41.72 -20.50 16.95
CA ASN A 60 43.11 -20.17 16.61
C ASN A 60 43.75 -21.16 15.61
N GLY A 61 42.94 -22.05 15.01
CA GLY A 61 43.39 -23.16 14.17
C GLY A 61 44.27 -24.18 14.89
N MET A 62 45.07 -24.94 14.13
CA MET A 62 45.92 -26.02 14.65
C MET A 62 47.36 -25.55 14.99
N GLY A 63 47.64 -24.25 14.86
CA GLY A 63 48.96 -23.66 15.15
C GLY A 63 50.03 -23.88 14.08
N ASN A 64 49.72 -24.58 12.99
CA ASN A 64 50.57 -24.78 11.81
C ASN A 64 50.17 -23.90 10.60
N GLY A 65 49.17 -23.02 10.76
CA GLY A 65 48.58 -22.24 9.67
C GLY A 65 47.41 -22.92 8.94
N GLU A 66 46.92 -24.04 9.47
CA GLU A 66 45.75 -24.77 8.96
C GLU A 66 44.63 -24.81 10.01
N PHE A 67 43.38 -24.88 9.54
CA PHE A 67 42.19 -25.12 10.38
C PHE A 67 41.80 -26.60 10.45
N GLN A 68 42.00 -27.35 9.37
CA GLN A 68 41.60 -28.73 9.13
C GLN A 68 40.08 -28.95 9.22
N PRO A 69 39.27 -28.32 8.35
CA PRO A 69 37.80 -28.39 8.44
C PRO A 69 37.26 -29.82 8.29
N GLU A 70 37.84 -30.62 7.39
CA GLU A 70 37.47 -32.04 7.17
C GLU A 70 37.98 -33.01 8.26
N GLY A 71 38.77 -32.52 9.22
CA GLY A 71 39.24 -33.33 10.34
C GLY A 71 38.17 -33.46 11.41
N SER A 72 38.12 -34.59 12.13
CA SER A 72 37.19 -34.74 13.27
C SER A 72 37.56 -33.85 14.45
N VAL A 73 36.57 -33.29 15.13
CA VAL A 73 36.74 -32.54 16.37
C VAL A 73 36.80 -33.49 17.57
N THR A 74 37.77 -33.28 18.46
CA THR A 74 37.88 -34.05 19.72
C THR A 74 37.08 -33.38 20.84
N ARG A 75 36.64 -34.16 21.84
CA ARG A 75 35.91 -33.64 23.00
C ARG A 75 36.69 -32.56 23.77
N GLY A 76 38.02 -32.67 23.85
CA GLY A 76 38.88 -31.65 24.45
C GLY A 76 38.96 -30.36 23.63
N GLN A 77 38.91 -30.45 22.29
CA GLN A 77 38.84 -29.27 21.42
C GLN A 77 37.48 -28.58 21.52
N ALA A 78 36.39 -29.34 21.49
CA ALA A 78 35.05 -28.79 21.68
C ALA A 78 34.89 -28.09 23.03
N ALA A 79 35.43 -28.67 24.12
CA ALA A 79 35.44 -28.04 25.43
C ALA A 79 36.16 -26.68 25.41
N GLN A 80 37.26 -26.56 24.67
CA GLN A 80 37.99 -25.31 24.54
C GLN A 80 37.24 -24.26 23.73
N VAL A 81 36.54 -24.66 22.66
CA VAL A 81 35.67 -23.76 21.91
C VAL A 81 34.54 -23.26 22.79
N MET A 82 33.83 -24.15 23.51
CA MET A 82 32.70 -23.75 24.34
C MET A 82 33.10 -22.91 25.57
N MET A 83 34.31 -23.13 26.12
CA MET A 83 34.87 -22.23 27.13
C MET A 83 34.97 -20.80 26.59
N GLY A 84 35.42 -20.63 25.34
CA GLY A 84 35.53 -19.33 24.68
C GLY A 84 34.17 -18.74 24.29
N MET A 85 33.29 -19.54 23.70
CA MET A 85 31.95 -19.11 23.27
C MET A 85 31.12 -18.57 24.43
N LEU A 86 31.13 -19.27 25.55
CA LEU A 86 30.32 -18.95 26.71
C LEU A 86 31.03 -18.03 27.74
N ASP A 87 32.24 -17.54 27.41
CA ASP A 87 33.11 -16.75 28.30
C ASP A 87 33.27 -17.39 29.69
N LEU A 88 33.51 -18.71 29.72
CA LEU A 88 33.64 -19.47 30.96
C LEU A 88 35.05 -19.35 31.54
N GLU A 89 35.13 -19.19 32.85
CA GLU A 89 36.38 -19.24 33.61
C GLU A 89 36.39 -20.46 34.53
N ALA A 90 37.47 -21.23 34.52
CA ALA A 90 37.65 -22.34 35.45
C ALA A 90 38.09 -21.83 36.82
N SER A 91 37.42 -22.26 37.89
CA SER A 91 37.91 -22.01 39.25
C SER A 91 39.17 -22.82 39.56
N GLU A 92 40.18 -22.18 40.18
CA GLU A 92 41.41 -22.86 40.61
C GLU A 92 41.15 -24.02 41.59
N ASP A 93 40.03 -23.97 42.32
CA ASP A 93 39.63 -24.95 43.33
C ASP A 93 38.76 -26.10 42.75
N THR A 94 38.45 -26.09 41.45
CA THR A 94 37.59 -27.13 40.82
C THR A 94 38.35 -28.46 40.71
N GLU A 95 37.91 -29.43 41.52
CA GLU A 95 38.38 -30.82 41.46
C GLU A 95 37.56 -31.60 40.42
N LEU A 96 38.22 -32.07 39.35
CA LEU A 96 37.59 -32.91 38.33
C LEU A 96 37.43 -34.35 38.83
N PRO A 97 36.30 -35.01 38.56
CA PRO A 97 36.12 -36.43 38.87
C PRO A 97 36.78 -37.37 37.84
N PHE A 98 37.46 -36.82 36.83
CA PHE A 98 37.96 -37.55 35.66
C PHE A 98 39.40 -38.00 35.84
N SER A 99 39.65 -39.31 35.70
CA SER A 99 40.95 -39.93 35.91
C SER A 99 41.91 -39.77 34.72
N ASP A 100 41.37 -39.44 33.56
CA ASP A 100 42.03 -39.26 32.26
C ASP A 100 42.31 -37.79 31.89
N VAL A 101 42.06 -36.85 32.81
CA VAL A 101 42.36 -35.42 32.64
C VAL A 101 43.48 -35.00 33.60
N PRO A 102 44.75 -35.02 33.16
CA PRO A 102 45.88 -34.60 34.00
C PRO A 102 45.86 -33.10 34.31
N GLU A 103 46.45 -32.67 35.43
CA GLU A 103 46.43 -31.25 35.86
C GLU A 103 47.13 -30.25 34.91
N ASP A 104 48.03 -30.72 34.03
CA ASP A 104 48.91 -29.89 33.19
C ASP A 104 48.69 -30.07 31.66
N GLU A 105 47.55 -30.60 31.22
CA GLU A 105 47.23 -30.73 29.78
C GLU A 105 46.54 -29.48 29.21
N TRP A 106 46.65 -29.29 27.90
CA TRP A 106 46.18 -28.07 27.22
C TRP A 106 44.66 -27.87 27.30
N TYR A 107 43.88 -28.96 27.35
CA TYR A 107 42.42 -28.93 27.50
C TYR A 107 41.96 -28.88 28.96
N THR A 108 42.84 -29.06 29.96
CA THR A 108 42.42 -29.27 31.35
C THR A 108 41.64 -28.10 31.92
N GLU A 109 42.05 -26.87 31.58
CA GLU A 109 41.34 -25.66 32.00
C GLU A 109 39.95 -25.57 31.37
N ALA A 110 39.85 -25.84 30.07
CA ALA A 110 38.58 -25.88 29.35
C ALA A 110 37.63 -26.93 29.93
N VAL A 111 38.12 -28.15 30.18
CA VAL A 111 37.33 -29.24 30.80
C VAL A 111 36.80 -28.83 32.18
N LYS A 112 37.59 -28.14 32.99
CA LYS A 112 37.11 -27.59 34.28
C LYS A 112 35.97 -26.59 34.08
N ALA A 113 36.13 -25.66 33.13
CA ALA A 113 35.16 -24.61 32.87
C ALA A 113 33.81 -25.20 32.42
N VAL A 114 33.81 -26.07 31.40
CA VAL A 114 32.57 -26.67 30.87
C VAL A 114 31.93 -27.66 31.84
N TYR A 115 32.72 -28.35 32.68
CA TYR A 115 32.21 -29.21 33.73
C TYR A 115 31.54 -28.41 34.86
N GLU A 116 32.15 -27.31 35.30
CA GLU A 116 31.60 -26.44 36.34
C GLU A 116 30.33 -25.71 35.88
N ALA A 117 30.23 -25.42 34.58
CA ALA A 117 29.04 -24.87 33.95
C ALA A 117 27.95 -25.91 33.64
N GLU A 118 28.20 -27.20 33.90
CA GLU A 118 27.30 -28.32 33.58
C GLU A 118 26.97 -28.47 32.07
N VAL A 119 27.80 -27.88 31.20
CA VAL A 119 27.64 -27.89 29.73
C VAL A 119 28.21 -29.17 29.10
N MET A 120 29.27 -29.72 29.69
CA MET A 120 29.82 -31.02 29.29
C MET A 120 30.04 -31.92 30.50
N VAL A 121 29.67 -33.19 30.35
CA VAL A 121 29.88 -34.23 31.35
C VAL A 121 30.69 -35.38 30.79
N GLY A 122 31.37 -36.09 31.69
CA GLY A 122 32.06 -37.35 31.38
C GLY A 122 31.24 -38.58 31.79
N GLU A 123 31.76 -39.76 31.49
CA GLU A 123 31.14 -41.06 31.76
C GLU A 123 32.13 -41.94 32.52
N ASP A 124 31.66 -42.69 33.54
CA ASP A 124 32.46 -43.69 34.28
C ASP A 124 33.88 -43.20 34.66
N ASP A 125 33.96 -42.10 35.42
CA ASP A 125 35.19 -41.46 35.88
C ASP A 125 36.21 -41.05 34.79
N GLU A 126 35.76 -40.91 33.54
CA GLU A 126 36.55 -40.43 32.40
C GLU A 126 35.83 -39.28 31.66
N PHE A 127 36.58 -38.30 31.14
CA PHE A 127 36.06 -37.24 30.27
C PHE A 127 36.20 -37.57 28.78
N ARG A 128 37.20 -38.40 28.45
CA ARG A 128 37.62 -38.81 27.09
C ARG A 128 38.00 -37.62 26.19
N PRO A 129 38.93 -36.74 26.61
CA PRO A 129 39.26 -35.51 25.87
C PRO A 129 39.87 -35.75 24.48
N GLU A 130 40.47 -36.91 24.25
CA GLU A 130 41.13 -37.29 22.99
C GLU A 130 40.20 -38.07 22.04
N ASP A 131 39.00 -38.43 22.49
CA ASP A 131 38.02 -39.11 21.63
C ASP A 131 37.32 -38.09 20.73
N ASN A 132 36.96 -38.52 19.52
CA ASN A 132 36.18 -37.71 18.59
C ASN A 132 34.76 -37.52 19.12
N MET A 133 34.23 -36.32 18.97
CA MET A 133 32.85 -35.99 19.34
C MET A 133 31.87 -36.52 18.29
N THR A 134 30.77 -37.11 18.71
CA THR A 134 29.70 -37.55 17.79
C THR A 134 28.62 -36.48 17.58
N ARG A 135 27.81 -36.61 16.53
CA ARG A 135 26.64 -35.75 16.26
C ARG A 135 25.67 -35.67 17.45
N ALA A 136 25.37 -36.81 18.08
CA ALA A 136 24.53 -36.83 19.29
C ALA A 136 25.16 -36.09 20.48
N GLU A 137 26.48 -36.19 20.66
CA GLU A 137 27.18 -35.45 21.72
C GLU A 137 27.19 -33.94 21.46
N LEU A 138 27.25 -33.53 20.18
CA LEU A 138 27.12 -32.12 19.80
C LEU A 138 25.71 -31.58 20.08
N ALA A 139 24.65 -32.33 19.72
CA ALA A 139 23.28 -31.93 20.03
C ALA A 139 23.11 -31.70 21.55
N GLN A 140 23.59 -32.64 22.37
CA GLN A 140 23.55 -32.48 23.83
C GLN A 140 24.38 -31.28 24.32
N LEU A 141 25.54 -31.04 23.70
CA LEU A 141 26.42 -29.93 24.03
C LEU A 141 25.75 -28.59 23.79
N ILE A 142 25.17 -28.38 22.60
CA ILE A 142 24.53 -27.12 22.20
C ILE A 142 23.28 -26.87 23.05
N TYR A 143 22.43 -27.89 23.19
CA TYR A 143 21.24 -27.83 24.03
C TYR A 143 21.57 -27.38 25.46
N ALA A 144 22.60 -27.97 26.08
CA ALA A 144 23.03 -27.60 27.43
C ALA A 144 23.74 -26.23 27.50
N ALA A 145 24.51 -25.87 26.47
CA ALA A 145 25.27 -24.62 26.41
C ALA A 145 24.39 -23.37 26.35
N TYR A 146 23.31 -23.43 25.58
CA TYR A 146 22.44 -22.28 25.31
C TYR A 146 21.12 -22.29 26.10
N ASP A 147 20.89 -23.28 26.98
CA ASP A 147 19.66 -23.41 27.78
C ASP A 147 18.41 -23.43 26.89
N VAL A 148 18.49 -24.22 25.81
CA VAL A 148 17.46 -24.34 24.76
C VAL A 148 16.14 -24.84 25.36
N GLU A 149 15.02 -24.22 24.99
CA GLU A 149 13.71 -24.60 25.53
C GLU A 149 13.29 -26.00 25.09
N ASP A 150 12.67 -26.75 26.00
CA ASP A 150 12.25 -28.13 25.78
C ASP A 150 11.14 -28.22 24.73
N ALA A 151 11.27 -29.18 23.80
CA ALA A 151 10.25 -29.52 22.81
C ALA A 151 9.97 -31.03 22.84
N GLU A 152 9.50 -31.55 23.99
CA GLU A 152 9.32 -33.00 24.21
C GLU A 152 8.36 -33.66 23.20
N ASP A 153 7.38 -32.89 22.70
CA ASP A 153 6.33 -33.34 21.79
C ASP A 153 6.76 -33.33 20.30
N THR A 154 7.97 -32.85 19.98
CA THR A 154 8.50 -32.87 18.61
C THR A 154 8.75 -34.30 18.15
N GLU A 155 8.17 -34.66 17.01
CA GLU A 155 8.47 -35.91 16.30
C GLU A 155 9.71 -35.69 15.43
N LEU A 156 10.67 -36.61 15.50
CA LEU A 156 11.88 -36.57 14.68
C LEU A 156 11.68 -37.47 13.46
N PRO A 157 12.04 -37.04 12.24
CA PRO A 157 11.89 -37.85 11.03
C PRO A 157 12.94 -38.97 10.91
N PHE A 158 13.88 -39.06 11.85
CA PHE A 158 15.08 -39.88 11.72
C PHE A 158 14.90 -41.32 12.22
N ASP A 159 15.04 -42.29 11.30
CA ASP A 159 14.91 -43.73 11.53
C ASP A 159 16.02 -44.30 12.44
N ASP A 160 17.20 -43.67 12.43
CA ASP A 160 18.37 -44.10 13.17
C ASP A 160 18.49 -43.45 14.56
N VAL A 161 17.49 -42.66 14.97
CA VAL A 161 17.41 -42.03 16.29
C VAL A 161 16.56 -42.87 17.23
N GLU A 162 17.21 -43.44 18.25
CA GLU A 162 16.50 -44.09 19.36
C GLU A 162 16.15 -43.06 20.45
N ASP A 163 15.00 -43.24 21.12
CA ASP A 163 14.63 -42.45 22.30
C ASP A 163 15.57 -42.77 23.49
N THR A 164 16.59 -41.94 23.67
CA THR A 164 17.72 -42.17 24.57
C THR A 164 18.33 -40.86 25.05
N TRP A 165 19.49 -40.90 25.70
CA TRP A 165 20.08 -39.75 26.42
C TRP A 165 20.27 -38.44 25.62
N TYR A 166 20.18 -38.45 24.29
CA TYR A 166 20.27 -37.26 23.43
C TYR A 166 18.96 -36.92 22.70
N SER A 167 17.90 -37.73 22.80
CA SER A 167 16.67 -37.54 22.01
C SER A 167 15.97 -36.23 22.36
N ASP A 168 15.85 -35.89 23.65
CA ASP A 168 15.23 -34.63 24.10
C ASP A 168 15.98 -33.40 23.58
N ALA A 169 17.32 -33.44 23.63
CA ALA A 169 18.16 -32.37 23.10
C ALA A 169 18.02 -32.25 21.59
N LEU A 170 17.99 -33.38 20.87
CA LEU A 170 17.81 -33.40 19.44
C LEU A 170 16.43 -32.87 19.04
N LYS A 171 15.36 -33.26 19.74
CA LYS A 171 14.00 -32.73 19.55
C LYS A 171 13.93 -31.23 19.74
N ALA A 172 14.48 -30.72 20.83
CA ALA A 172 14.49 -29.29 21.13
C ALA A 172 15.24 -28.47 20.08
N LEU A 173 16.40 -28.97 19.63
CA LEU A 173 17.18 -28.30 18.58
C LEU A 173 16.54 -28.41 17.20
N TYR A 174 15.95 -29.56 16.87
CA TYR A 174 15.25 -29.78 15.60
C TYR A 174 14.00 -28.90 15.50
N ALA A 175 13.21 -28.79 16.59
CA ALA A 175 12.03 -27.94 16.66
C ALA A 175 12.30 -26.44 16.51
N GLN A 176 13.55 -26.01 16.73
CA GLN A 176 14.00 -24.63 16.60
C GLN A 176 14.90 -24.44 15.39
N GLU A 177 14.97 -25.44 14.50
CA GLU A 177 15.77 -25.43 13.27
C GLU A 177 17.26 -25.20 13.50
N LEU A 178 17.74 -25.51 14.71
CA LEU A 178 19.14 -25.35 15.10
C LEU A 178 20.00 -26.55 14.72
N ILE A 179 19.39 -27.67 14.32
CA ILE A 179 20.10 -28.87 13.85
C ILE A 179 19.22 -29.67 12.89
N ALA A 180 19.81 -30.16 11.79
CA ALA A 180 19.14 -30.97 10.77
C ALA A 180 19.71 -32.39 10.68
N GLY A 181 19.03 -33.25 9.91
CA GLY A 181 19.49 -34.56 9.50
C GLY A 181 20.76 -34.51 8.65
N GLN A 182 21.32 -35.67 8.33
CA GLN A 182 22.28 -35.80 7.22
C GLN A 182 21.55 -35.89 5.88
N ASP A 183 20.34 -36.43 5.92
CA ASP A 183 19.33 -36.54 4.88
C ASP A 183 17.96 -36.63 5.59
N GLU A 184 16.87 -36.81 4.84
CA GLU A 184 15.50 -36.75 5.36
C GLU A 184 15.20 -37.74 6.50
N ASP A 185 15.73 -38.97 6.42
CA ASP A 185 15.42 -40.05 7.36
C ASP A 185 16.60 -40.46 8.26
N THR A 186 17.79 -39.87 8.08
CA THR A 186 18.98 -40.25 8.84
C THR A 186 19.60 -39.05 9.58
N PHE A 187 19.75 -39.16 10.90
CA PHE A 187 20.51 -38.19 11.69
C PHE A 187 21.98 -38.55 11.87
N ALA A 188 22.35 -39.83 11.79
CA ALA A 188 23.70 -40.35 12.04
C ALA A 188 24.28 -40.00 13.43
N PRO A 189 23.60 -40.33 14.55
CA PRO A 189 23.96 -39.87 15.90
C PRO A 189 25.36 -40.31 16.37
N GLN A 190 25.90 -41.38 15.78
CA GLN A 190 27.21 -41.97 16.12
C GLN A 190 28.34 -41.53 15.18
N GLU A 191 28.04 -40.74 14.15
CA GLU A 191 29.07 -40.22 13.25
C GLU A 191 29.90 -39.14 13.94
N ASN A 192 31.21 -39.13 13.64
CA ASN A 192 32.13 -38.15 14.21
C ASN A 192 31.96 -36.79 13.53
N MET A 193 31.83 -35.74 14.33
CA MET A 193 31.72 -34.37 13.83
C MET A 193 33.01 -33.89 13.19
N LYS A 194 32.92 -33.34 11.98
CA LYS A 194 34.00 -32.57 11.37
C LYS A 194 34.15 -31.21 12.06
N ARG A 195 35.34 -30.62 11.97
CA ARG A 195 35.66 -29.33 12.59
C ARG A 195 34.95 -28.16 11.92
N GLY A 196 34.76 -28.23 10.60
CA GLY A 196 33.96 -27.25 9.84
C GLY A 196 32.52 -27.22 10.33
N ASP A 197 31.83 -28.37 10.26
CA ASP A 197 30.44 -28.53 10.71
C ASP A 197 30.23 -28.18 12.19
N PHE A 198 31.18 -28.53 13.05
CA PHE A 198 31.14 -28.14 14.47
C PHE A 198 31.19 -26.62 14.65
N ALA A 199 32.06 -25.93 13.90
CA ALA A 199 32.16 -24.47 13.96
C ALA A 199 30.91 -23.80 13.38
N LEU A 200 30.43 -24.28 12.22
CA LEU A 200 29.19 -23.84 11.58
C LEU A 200 28.02 -23.89 12.56
N LEU A 201 27.73 -25.07 13.12
CA LEU A 201 26.58 -25.26 14.01
C LEU A 201 26.71 -24.41 15.28
N THR A 202 27.91 -24.38 15.89
CA THR A 202 28.14 -23.62 17.13
C THR A 202 27.96 -22.13 16.92
N ALA A 203 28.41 -21.59 15.78
CA ALA A 203 28.27 -20.19 15.43
C ALA A 203 26.81 -19.84 15.12
N ASN A 204 26.13 -20.65 14.30
CA ASN A 204 24.73 -20.44 13.95
C ASN A 204 23.83 -20.48 15.20
N THR A 205 24.09 -21.39 16.14
CA THR A 205 23.36 -21.37 17.41
C THR A 205 23.67 -20.13 18.26
N ASP A 206 24.90 -19.61 18.26
CA ASP A 206 25.19 -18.35 18.96
C ASP A 206 24.51 -17.15 18.29
N TYR A 207 24.34 -17.15 16.97
CA TYR A 207 23.56 -16.13 16.27
C TYR A 207 22.07 -16.19 16.65
N ALA A 208 21.52 -17.39 16.79
CA ALA A 208 20.12 -17.58 17.13
C ALA A 208 19.83 -17.29 18.62
N LEU A 209 20.65 -17.83 19.52
CA LEU A 209 20.36 -17.88 20.96
C LEU A 209 21.42 -17.21 21.85
N GLY A 210 22.58 -16.91 21.26
CA GLY A 210 23.75 -16.40 21.96
C GLY A 210 23.93 -14.89 21.86
N SER A 211 25.17 -14.45 22.09
CA SER A 211 25.54 -13.02 22.03
C SER A 211 27.05 -12.80 21.89
N LYS A 212 27.82 -13.88 21.68
CA LYS A 212 29.28 -13.84 21.69
C LYS A 212 29.80 -13.38 20.34
N LEU A 213 29.21 -13.89 19.28
CA LEU A 213 29.50 -13.52 17.91
C LEU A 213 28.56 -12.38 17.53
N GLU A 214 29.13 -11.34 16.93
CA GLU A 214 28.31 -10.34 16.24
C GLU A 214 27.80 -11.03 14.96
N LYS A 215 26.47 -11.11 14.79
CA LYS A 215 25.86 -11.63 13.55
C LYS A 215 26.43 -10.80 12.40
N PRO A 216 27.19 -11.37 11.45
CA PRO A 216 27.74 -10.60 10.36
C PRO A 216 26.58 -10.01 9.54
N GLU A 217 26.70 -8.74 9.13
CA GLU A 217 25.88 -8.19 8.05
C GLU A 217 26.09 -9.12 6.82
N GLY A 218 25.03 -9.80 6.37
CA GLY A 218 25.05 -10.73 5.22
C GLY A 218 24.87 -12.24 5.49
N TYR A 219 24.28 -12.65 6.62
CA TYR A 219 23.97 -14.07 6.89
C TYR A 219 22.61 -14.56 6.32
N ALA A 220 21.67 -13.67 6.00
CA ALA A 220 20.49 -14.11 5.24
C ALA A 220 20.91 -14.39 3.78
N PRO A 221 20.17 -15.23 3.04
CA PRO A 221 20.31 -15.26 1.58
C PRO A 221 20.24 -13.83 1.07
N GLU A 222 21.22 -13.42 0.27
CA GLU A 222 21.17 -12.15 -0.45
C GLU A 222 21.04 -12.47 -1.93
N VAL A 223 20.29 -11.63 -2.66
CA VAL A 223 20.25 -11.71 -4.12
C VAL A 223 21.57 -11.17 -4.68
N GLU A 224 22.44 -12.10 -5.09
CA GLU A 224 23.73 -11.79 -5.72
C GLU A 224 23.50 -11.16 -7.10
N ASP A 225 22.70 -11.83 -7.94
CA ASP A 225 22.42 -11.39 -9.31
C ASP A 225 21.01 -11.79 -9.76
N VAL A 226 20.48 -11.05 -10.73
CA VAL A 226 19.24 -11.40 -11.44
C VAL A 226 19.50 -11.25 -12.92
N SER A 227 19.22 -12.30 -13.69
CA SER A 227 19.41 -12.28 -15.14
C SER A 227 18.27 -12.98 -15.87
N ALA A 228 17.87 -12.39 -17.00
CA ALA A 228 16.95 -12.98 -17.95
C ALA A 228 17.64 -13.11 -19.30
N ASN A 229 18.31 -14.24 -19.49
CA ASN A 229 19.08 -14.53 -20.70
C ASN A 229 18.23 -15.13 -21.83
N ASN A 230 16.92 -15.29 -21.60
CA ASN A 230 15.90 -15.62 -22.59
C ASN A 230 14.62 -14.84 -22.23
N LEU A 231 13.58 -14.97 -23.05
CA LEU A 231 12.35 -14.19 -22.92
C LEU A 231 11.22 -14.89 -22.14
N LYS A 232 11.52 -16.01 -21.47
CA LYS A 232 10.54 -16.84 -20.76
C LYS A 232 10.86 -17.21 -19.33
N THR A 233 12.08 -16.94 -18.88
CA THR A 233 12.53 -17.27 -17.53
C THR A 233 13.45 -16.18 -16.98
N VAL A 234 13.40 -16.00 -15.66
CA VAL A 234 14.31 -15.14 -14.90
C VAL A 234 15.09 -16.01 -13.94
N THR A 235 16.41 -15.88 -13.91
CA THR A 235 17.28 -16.59 -12.95
C THR A 235 17.71 -15.63 -11.84
N VAL A 236 17.40 -16.00 -10.61
CA VAL A 236 17.83 -15.34 -9.38
C VAL A 236 18.98 -16.15 -8.80
N GLU A 237 20.14 -15.53 -8.64
CA GLU A 237 21.31 -16.16 -8.01
C GLU A 237 21.46 -15.61 -6.59
N PHE A 238 21.47 -16.51 -5.61
CA PHE A 238 21.63 -16.19 -4.21
C PHE A 238 23.08 -16.41 -3.75
N THR A 239 23.47 -15.73 -2.67
CA THR A 239 24.79 -15.92 -2.05
C THR A 239 24.99 -17.30 -1.40
N GLN A 240 23.93 -18.10 -1.29
CA GLN A 240 23.88 -19.37 -0.55
C GLN A 240 23.15 -20.44 -1.37
N ASP A 241 23.31 -21.70 -0.97
CA ASP A 241 22.53 -22.81 -1.51
C ASP A 241 21.09 -22.75 -0.97
N MET A 242 20.12 -22.88 -1.87
CA MET A 242 18.69 -22.69 -1.61
C MET A 242 17.89 -23.98 -1.86
N SER A 243 18.51 -25.10 -2.24
CA SER A 243 17.79 -26.33 -2.61
C SER A 243 16.83 -26.85 -1.55
N ASP A 244 17.15 -26.69 -0.26
CA ASP A 244 16.31 -27.12 0.86
C ASP A 244 15.47 -25.97 1.47
N ASN A 245 15.43 -24.80 0.81
CA ASN A 245 14.75 -23.62 1.31
C ASN A 245 13.33 -23.53 0.73
N ALA A 246 12.32 -23.83 1.55
CA ALA A 246 10.92 -23.79 1.14
C ALA A 246 10.47 -22.42 0.64
N GLU A 247 10.95 -21.33 1.27
CA GLU A 247 10.66 -19.95 0.88
C GLU A 247 11.24 -19.60 -0.50
N ALA A 248 12.40 -20.15 -0.86
CA ALA A 248 12.99 -19.93 -2.18
C ALA A 248 12.17 -20.58 -3.30
N ALA A 249 11.42 -21.64 -2.97
CA ALA A 249 10.56 -22.35 -3.87
C ALA A 249 9.09 -21.86 -3.79
N ASN A 250 8.80 -20.90 -2.91
CA ASN A 250 7.52 -20.24 -2.85
C ASN A 250 7.46 -19.09 -3.85
N LEU A 251 6.56 -19.19 -4.83
CA LEU A 251 6.38 -18.19 -5.88
C LEU A 251 5.98 -16.82 -5.32
N GLU A 252 5.28 -16.79 -4.19
CA GLU A 252 4.80 -15.55 -3.54
C GLU A 252 5.93 -14.67 -3.02
N ASN A 253 7.13 -15.22 -2.83
CA ASN A 253 8.30 -14.46 -2.44
C ASN A 253 8.94 -13.66 -3.58
N TYR A 254 8.39 -13.76 -4.80
CA TYR A 254 8.88 -13.10 -5.99
C TYR A 254 7.76 -12.29 -6.64
N THR A 255 7.98 -10.99 -6.83
CA THR A 255 7.12 -10.12 -7.64
C THR A 255 7.94 -9.60 -8.81
N LEU A 256 7.39 -9.71 -10.02
CA LEU A 256 8.06 -9.25 -11.23
C LEU A 256 7.18 -8.23 -11.94
N GLU A 257 7.74 -7.08 -12.25
CA GLU A 257 7.06 -5.94 -12.88
C GLU A 257 7.84 -5.45 -14.10
N ASP A 258 7.13 -4.96 -15.10
CA ASP A 258 7.70 -4.31 -16.27
C ASP A 258 8.19 -2.88 -15.95
N ALA A 259 8.69 -2.17 -16.97
CA ALA A 259 9.19 -0.81 -16.80
C ALA A 259 8.10 0.25 -16.45
N ASN A 260 6.83 -0.08 -16.58
CA ASN A 260 5.67 0.76 -16.24
C ASN A 260 5.08 0.41 -14.87
N GLY A 261 5.61 -0.61 -14.19
CA GLY A 261 5.03 -1.15 -12.96
C GLY A 261 3.91 -2.16 -13.19
N ASP A 262 3.67 -2.58 -14.45
CA ASP A 262 2.68 -3.60 -14.75
C ASP A 262 3.24 -4.99 -14.39
N LYS A 263 2.46 -5.79 -13.67
CA LYS A 263 2.85 -7.13 -13.22
C LYS A 263 3.10 -8.09 -14.40
N ILE A 264 4.16 -8.87 -14.29
CA ILE A 264 4.48 -9.99 -15.17
C ILE A 264 4.20 -11.29 -14.40
N ASP A 265 3.20 -12.05 -14.82
CA ASP A 265 2.78 -13.26 -14.12
C ASP A 265 3.81 -14.39 -14.19
N LEU A 266 4.05 -15.02 -13.04
CA LEU A 266 4.93 -16.15 -12.86
C LEU A 266 4.10 -17.43 -12.83
N ALA A 267 4.55 -18.45 -13.58
CA ALA A 267 3.91 -19.76 -13.65
C ALA A 267 4.48 -20.74 -12.61
N ASP A 268 5.79 -20.68 -12.34
CA ASP A 268 6.48 -21.60 -11.42
C ASP A 268 7.83 -21.02 -10.98
N VAL A 269 8.40 -21.56 -9.91
CA VAL A 269 9.79 -21.35 -9.50
C VAL A 269 10.47 -22.70 -9.27
N LYS A 270 11.64 -22.88 -9.90
CA LYS A 270 12.48 -24.08 -9.75
C LYS A 270 13.80 -23.73 -9.10
N VAL A 271 14.13 -24.37 -7.98
CA VAL A 271 15.34 -24.10 -7.20
C VAL A 271 16.38 -25.20 -7.44
N ASP A 272 17.59 -24.83 -7.82
CA ASP A 272 18.75 -25.72 -8.01
C ASP A 272 20.01 -25.07 -7.45
N GLY A 273 20.50 -25.62 -6.34
CA GLY A 273 21.63 -25.07 -5.60
C GLY A 273 21.35 -23.63 -5.20
N SER A 274 22.24 -22.71 -5.59
CA SER A 274 22.11 -21.28 -5.29
C SER A 274 21.21 -20.50 -6.25
N LYS A 275 20.42 -21.16 -7.11
CA LYS A 275 19.64 -20.49 -8.16
C LYS A 275 18.16 -20.83 -8.07
N ALA A 276 17.32 -19.81 -8.13
CA ALA A 276 15.90 -19.94 -8.43
C ALA A 276 15.64 -19.52 -9.87
N THR A 277 14.96 -20.37 -10.64
CA THR A 277 14.51 -20.07 -12.00
C THR A 277 13.01 -19.80 -11.96
N LEU A 278 12.63 -18.55 -12.12
CA LEU A 278 11.24 -18.11 -12.25
C LEU A 278 10.80 -18.33 -13.69
N VAL A 279 9.71 -19.07 -13.89
CA VAL A 279 9.10 -19.33 -15.20
C VAL A 279 7.94 -18.36 -15.38
N LEU A 280 7.85 -17.71 -16.54
CA LEU A 280 6.81 -16.71 -16.83
C LEU A 280 5.59 -17.33 -17.50
N GLU A 281 4.37 -16.89 -17.16
CA GLU A 281 3.13 -17.30 -17.84
C GLU A 281 3.11 -16.82 -19.30
N GLY A 282 3.47 -15.55 -19.54
CA GLY A 282 3.65 -14.91 -20.84
C GLY A 282 5.14 -14.76 -21.24
N SER A 283 5.45 -14.48 -22.51
CA SER A 283 6.82 -14.09 -22.90
C SER A 283 6.96 -12.58 -22.84
N VAL A 284 8.18 -12.10 -22.56
CA VAL A 284 8.48 -10.67 -22.53
C VAL A 284 9.22 -10.26 -23.80
N ASP A 285 9.02 -9.03 -24.26
CA ASP A 285 9.70 -8.54 -25.46
C ASP A 285 11.21 -8.36 -25.21
N GLN A 286 11.97 -8.59 -26.27
CA GLN A 286 13.42 -8.45 -26.27
C GLN A 286 13.85 -7.01 -25.93
N GLN A 287 14.78 -6.86 -24.97
CA GLN A 287 15.30 -5.60 -24.44
C GLN A 287 14.36 -4.80 -23.54
N ASP A 288 13.27 -5.39 -23.08
CA ASP A 288 12.45 -4.75 -22.06
C ASP A 288 13.11 -4.83 -20.68
N ASN A 289 12.98 -3.75 -19.92
CA ASN A 289 13.46 -3.70 -18.54
C ASN A 289 12.36 -4.22 -17.62
N ALA A 290 12.79 -4.86 -16.54
CA ALA A 290 11.91 -5.33 -15.49
C ALA A 290 12.57 -5.17 -14.13
N THR A 291 11.74 -5.10 -13.10
CA THR A 291 12.15 -5.08 -11.70
C THR A 291 11.70 -6.37 -11.05
N LEU A 292 12.64 -7.13 -10.50
CA LEU A 292 12.33 -8.24 -9.60
C LEU A 292 12.40 -7.75 -8.16
N THR A 293 11.33 -7.97 -7.42
CA THR A 293 11.24 -7.75 -5.98
C THR A 293 11.24 -9.11 -5.28
N VAL A 294 12.17 -9.27 -4.34
CA VAL A 294 12.30 -10.48 -3.51
C VAL A 294 11.94 -10.17 -2.06
N SER A 295 11.01 -10.94 -1.50
CA SER A 295 10.42 -10.74 -0.18
C SER A 295 11.43 -10.84 0.97
N ALA A 296 11.20 -10.05 2.03
CA ALA A 296 11.95 -10.14 3.28
C ALA A 296 11.71 -11.45 4.07
N LYS A 297 10.72 -12.28 3.66
CA LYS A 297 10.57 -13.67 4.15
C LYS A 297 11.73 -14.56 3.64
N LEU A 298 12.24 -14.29 2.43
CA LEU A 298 13.31 -15.04 1.79
C LEU A 298 14.71 -14.43 2.03
N VAL A 299 14.82 -13.10 2.02
CA VAL A 299 16.08 -12.37 2.15
C VAL A 299 16.08 -11.42 3.36
N ALA A 300 17.24 -10.91 3.81
CA ALA A 300 17.32 -10.13 5.06
C ALA A 300 16.39 -8.91 5.11
N GLU A 301 16.22 -8.26 3.95
CA GLU A 301 15.42 -7.07 3.72
C GLU A 301 14.86 -7.18 2.29
N LYS A 302 13.63 -6.69 2.06
CA LYS A 302 13.00 -6.61 0.72
C LYS A 302 14.04 -6.08 -0.26
N THR A 303 14.30 -6.85 -1.32
CA THR A 303 15.38 -6.55 -2.27
C THR A 303 14.81 -6.40 -3.66
N GLU A 304 15.09 -5.26 -4.28
CA GLU A 304 14.71 -4.95 -5.66
C GLU A 304 15.93 -5.00 -6.58
N LYS A 305 15.75 -5.60 -7.75
CA LYS A 305 16.78 -5.71 -8.79
C LYS A 305 16.16 -5.37 -10.13
N GLU A 306 16.62 -4.25 -10.69
CA GLU A 306 16.39 -3.92 -12.09
C GLU A 306 17.30 -4.77 -12.99
N PHE A 307 16.72 -5.35 -14.02
CA PHE A 307 17.43 -6.06 -15.07
C PHE A 307 16.73 -5.87 -16.42
N GLN A 308 17.32 -6.42 -17.48
CA GLN A 308 16.78 -6.36 -18.83
C GLN A 308 16.68 -7.77 -19.39
N PHE A 309 15.56 -8.09 -20.04
CA PHE A 309 15.41 -9.29 -20.85
C PHE A 309 16.32 -9.17 -22.07
N SER A 310 17.36 -10.02 -22.15
CA SER A 310 18.38 -9.93 -23.20
C SER A 310 18.78 -11.31 -23.70
N ASP A 311 18.01 -11.81 -24.65
CA ASP A 311 18.34 -13.06 -25.36
C ASP A 311 19.29 -12.79 -26.52
N THR A 312 20.49 -13.39 -26.49
CA THR A 312 21.46 -13.31 -27.58
C THR A 312 22.09 -14.65 -27.93
N ASP A 313 21.68 -15.69 -27.22
CA ASP A 313 22.21 -17.03 -27.41
C ASP A 313 21.43 -17.72 -28.53
N ILE A 314 21.98 -18.83 -29.04
CA ILE A 314 21.32 -19.59 -30.10
C ILE A 314 20.93 -20.92 -29.48
N PRO A 315 19.65 -21.32 -29.56
CA PRO A 315 19.18 -22.49 -28.87
C PRO A 315 19.78 -23.75 -29.47
N THR A 316 20.12 -24.70 -28.59
CA THR A 316 20.67 -25.99 -28.97
C THR A 316 19.95 -27.10 -28.23
N ALA A 317 19.65 -28.20 -28.92
CA ALA A 317 19.28 -29.44 -28.23
C ALA A 317 20.53 -30.00 -27.53
N GLU A 318 20.46 -30.21 -26.23
CA GLU A 318 21.57 -30.66 -25.39
C GLU A 318 21.58 -32.18 -25.27
N ASP A 319 20.41 -32.77 -25.04
CA ASP A 319 20.23 -34.21 -24.84
C ASP A 319 18.94 -34.74 -25.48
N ALA A 320 18.89 -36.06 -25.68
CA ALA A 320 17.67 -36.76 -26.10
C ALA A 320 17.62 -38.18 -25.54
N GLU A 321 16.49 -38.55 -24.92
CA GLU A 321 16.32 -39.84 -24.25
C GLU A 321 14.95 -40.47 -24.54
N VAL A 322 14.91 -41.79 -24.69
CA VAL A 322 13.65 -42.52 -24.88
C VAL A 322 13.01 -42.71 -23.51
N ILE A 323 11.85 -42.10 -23.30
CA ILE A 323 11.11 -42.12 -22.02
C ILE A 323 9.83 -42.93 -22.08
N GLY A 324 9.45 -43.46 -23.25
CA GLY A 324 8.22 -44.25 -23.39
C GLY A 324 8.19 -45.16 -24.60
N ILE A 325 7.11 -45.95 -24.72
CA ILE A 325 6.92 -46.92 -25.83
C ILE A 325 6.97 -46.28 -27.22
N ARG A 326 6.69 -44.98 -27.32
CA ARG A 326 6.70 -44.20 -28.56
C ARG A 326 7.12 -42.75 -28.35
N THR A 327 7.84 -42.46 -27.27
CA THR A 327 8.09 -41.09 -26.83
C THR A 327 9.57 -40.86 -26.54
N VAL A 328 10.09 -39.72 -27.00
CA VAL A 328 11.46 -39.28 -26.76
C VAL A 328 11.41 -37.89 -26.13
N LYS A 329 12.13 -37.69 -25.02
CA LYS A 329 12.37 -36.38 -24.42
C LYS A 329 13.57 -35.74 -25.11
N VAL A 330 13.49 -34.46 -25.40
CA VAL A 330 14.61 -33.66 -25.89
C VAL A 330 14.78 -32.46 -24.98
N THR A 331 15.97 -32.30 -24.42
CA THR A 331 16.32 -31.17 -23.54
C THR A 331 17.06 -30.11 -24.34
N PHE A 332 16.70 -28.84 -24.16
CA PHE A 332 17.26 -27.68 -24.86
C PHE A 332 18.05 -26.78 -23.90
N SER A 333 19.00 -26.02 -24.44
CA SER A 333 19.81 -25.06 -23.67
C SER A 333 19.01 -23.88 -23.13
N GLU A 334 17.84 -23.62 -23.71
CA GLU A 334 16.92 -22.55 -23.34
C GLU A 334 15.49 -22.86 -23.82
N PRO A 335 14.46 -22.15 -23.32
CA PRO A 335 13.08 -22.34 -23.74
C PRO A 335 12.88 -22.18 -25.25
N ILE A 336 12.27 -23.19 -25.89
CA ILE A 336 11.85 -23.13 -27.28
C ILE A 336 10.35 -22.81 -27.39
N THR A 337 9.93 -22.31 -28.55
CA THR A 337 8.54 -21.99 -28.86
C THR A 337 8.16 -22.52 -30.24
N ASN A 338 6.87 -22.42 -30.59
CA ASN A 338 6.47 -22.53 -31.99
C ASN A 338 6.74 -21.19 -32.69
N ALA A 339 7.35 -21.22 -33.87
CA ALA A 339 7.31 -20.04 -34.72
C ALA A 339 5.85 -19.84 -35.16
N GLU A 340 5.35 -18.60 -35.15
CA GLU A 340 3.96 -18.13 -35.38
C GLU A 340 3.11 -18.81 -36.49
N GLU A 341 3.61 -19.77 -37.29
CA GLU A 341 2.82 -20.58 -38.23
C GLU A 341 3.38 -22.01 -38.50
N SER A 342 4.28 -22.60 -37.68
CA SER A 342 4.82 -23.97 -37.90
C SER A 342 4.45 -24.97 -36.80
N ASP A 343 4.04 -26.17 -37.23
CA ASP A 343 3.81 -27.35 -36.38
C ASP A 343 5.15 -27.75 -35.71
N LEU A 344 5.19 -27.82 -34.36
CA LEU A 344 6.39 -28.23 -33.57
C LEU A 344 6.95 -29.58 -34.04
N GLU A 345 6.10 -30.42 -34.59
CA GLU A 345 6.37 -31.72 -35.17
C GLU A 345 7.40 -31.67 -36.31
N ASP A 346 7.45 -30.58 -37.09
CA ASP A 346 8.45 -30.38 -38.15
C ASP A 346 9.88 -30.20 -37.59
N GLY A 347 9.99 -29.93 -36.28
CA GLY A 347 11.24 -29.83 -35.53
C GLY A 347 11.99 -31.15 -35.37
N PHE A 348 11.33 -32.30 -35.60
CA PHE A 348 11.85 -33.61 -35.22
C PHE A 348 11.71 -34.65 -36.33
N GLU A 349 12.80 -35.34 -36.65
CA GLU A 349 12.82 -36.49 -37.57
C GLU A 349 13.44 -37.70 -36.88
N LEU A 350 12.75 -38.84 -36.84
CA LEU A 350 13.28 -40.08 -36.26
C LEU A 350 13.45 -41.17 -37.33
N THR A 351 14.59 -41.85 -37.32
CA THR A 351 14.85 -43.01 -38.18
C THR A 351 15.43 -44.21 -37.44
N ASP A 352 15.08 -45.43 -37.87
CA ASP A 352 15.69 -46.67 -37.36
C ASP A 352 17.02 -47.02 -38.05
N GLU A 353 17.73 -48.05 -37.57
CA GLU A 353 18.98 -48.55 -38.18
C GLU A 353 18.85 -48.97 -39.67
N ASP A 354 17.65 -49.35 -40.10
CA ASP A 354 17.34 -49.74 -41.49
C ASP A 354 17.00 -48.52 -42.38
N GLY A 355 16.90 -47.33 -41.79
CA GLY A 355 16.56 -46.06 -42.42
C GLY A 355 15.06 -45.85 -42.67
N SER A 356 14.19 -46.53 -41.92
CA SER A 356 12.74 -46.27 -41.90
C SER A 356 12.45 -45.03 -41.06
N SER A 357 11.64 -44.11 -41.59
CA SER A 357 11.22 -42.90 -40.89
C SER A 357 9.98 -43.15 -40.03
N TYR A 358 9.94 -42.54 -38.85
CA TYR A 358 8.81 -42.52 -37.94
C TYR A 358 8.18 -41.12 -37.96
N ASN A 359 6.84 -41.06 -38.04
CA ASN A 359 6.13 -39.78 -38.04
C ASN A 359 5.84 -39.37 -36.61
N VAL A 360 6.15 -38.11 -36.28
CA VAL A 360 5.73 -37.45 -35.05
C VAL A 360 4.20 -37.38 -35.03
N ASP A 361 3.62 -37.68 -33.88
CA ASP A 361 2.18 -37.58 -33.58
C ASP A 361 1.85 -36.29 -32.86
N ASP A 362 2.65 -35.94 -31.84
CA ASP A 362 2.46 -34.75 -31.03
C ASP A 362 3.79 -34.32 -30.38
N VAL A 363 3.92 -33.03 -30.09
CA VAL A 363 5.05 -32.47 -29.35
C VAL A 363 4.49 -31.57 -28.26
N ILE A 364 4.80 -31.90 -27.01
CA ILE A 364 4.41 -31.10 -25.85
C ILE A 364 5.68 -30.50 -25.25
N LEU A 365 5.70 -29.18 -25.13
CA LEU A 365 6.75 -28.46 -24.41
C LEU A 365 6.48 -28.56 -22.91
N GLN A 366 7.53 -28.81 -22.13
CA GLN A 366 7.50 -29.06 -20.69
C GLN A 366 8.63 -28.29 -20.01
N ASN A 367 8.55 -28.16 -18.69
CA ASN A 367 9.58 -27.54 -17.86
C ASN A 367 9.93 -26.12 -18.35
N GLY A 368 8.90 -25.29 -18.52
CA GLY A 368 9.02 -23.93 -19.05
C GLY A 368 9.53 -23.85 -20.50
N GLY A 369 9.36 -24.91 -21.29
CA GLY A 369 9.79 -24.98 -22.70
C GLY A 369 11.23 -25.43 -22.91
N LYS A 370 11.97 -25.78 -21.85
CA LYS A 370 13.33 -26.35 -21.96
C LYS A 370 13.32 -27.83 -22.36
N GLU A 371 12.19 -28.51 -22.27
CA GLU A 371 12.06 -29.90 -22.66
C GLU A 371 10.92 -30.07 -23.67
N ALA A 372 11.11 -30.95 -24.64
CA ALA A 372 10.06 -31.36 -25.57
C ALA A 372 9.81 -32.86 -25.46
N ARG A 373 8.57 -33.22 -25.14
CA ARG A 373 8.06 -34.58 -25.18
C ARG A 373 7.55 -34.89 -26.57
N VAL A 374 8.36 -35.58 -27.37
CA VAL A 374 8.09 -35.91 -28.77
C VAL A 374 7.46 -37.29 -28.86
N SER A 375 6.16 -37.35 -29.15
CA SER A 375 5.41 -38.60 -29.29
C SER A 375 5.30 -39.01 -30.76
N PHE A 376 5.35 -40.30 -31.05
CA PHE A 376 5.31 -40.85 -32.41
C PHE A 376 4.10 -41.74 -32.63
N TYR A 377 3.59 -41.83 -33.87
CA TYR A 377 2.42 -42.66 -34.19
C TYR A 377 2.62 -44.18 -34.03
N SER A 378 3.86 -44.64 -33.90
CA SER A 378 4.22 -46.05 -33.93
C SER A 378 5.12 -46.38 -32.75
N ASP A 379 4.78 -47.45 -32.03
CA ASP A 379 5.60 -47.99 -30.95
C ASP A 379 7.00 -48.37 -31.46
N PHE A 380 8.00 -48.14 -30.61
CA PHE A 380 9.38 -48.49 -30.86
C PHE A 380 9.63 -49.99 -30.67
N GLU A 381 10.56 -50.55 -31.43
CA GLU A 381 11.12 -51.88 -31.16
C GLU A 381 12.46 -51.70 -30.44
N GLU A 382 12.87 -52.66 -29.60
CA GLU A 382 14.19 -52.63 -28.93
C GLU A 382 15.32 -52.48 -29.97
N GLY A 383 16.12 -51.42 -29.84
CA GLY A 383 17.17 -51.07 -30.79
C GLY A 383 17.59 -49.60 -30.71
N THR A 384 18.52 -49.23 -31.60
CA THR A 384 19.05 -47.87 -31.68
C THR A 384 18.36 -47.08 -32.78
N TYR A 385 18.01 -45.83 -32.49
CA TYR A 385 17.37 -44.89 -33.39
C TYR A 385 18.22 -43.62 -33.53
N GLU A 386 18.04 -42.93 -34.65
CA GLU A 386 18.65 -41.65 -34.92
C GLU A 386 17.55 -40.57 -34.90
N LEU A 387 17.53 -39.75 -33.85
CA LEU A 387 16.66 -38.57 -33.73
C LEU A 387 17.40 -37.34 -34.22
N SER A 388 16.85 -36.65 -35.20
CA SER A 388 17.33 -35.36 -35.66
C SER A 388 16.40 -34.25 -35.20
N VAL A 389 16.97 -33.27 -34.49
CA VAL A 389 16.36 -31.97 -34.23
C VAL A 389 16.74 -31.04 -35.37
N THR A 390 15.75 -30.43 -36.02
CA THR A 390 15.93 -29.58 -37.22
C THR A 390 16.11 -28.12 -36.83
N ASN A 391 16.21 -27.23 -37.82
CA ASN A 391 16.25 -25.78 -37.62
C ASN A 391 14.85 -25.15 -37.77
N ASP A 392 13.80 -25.95 -37.71
CA ASP A 392 12.41 -25.48 -37.84
C ASP A 392 11.80 -25.13 -36.47
N LEU A 393 12.53 -25.40 -35.38
CA LEU A 393 12.24 -24.90 -34.03
C LEU A 393 12.96 -23.56 -33.82
N GLU A 394 12.35 -22.66 -33.06
CA GLU A 394 12.93 -21.36 -32.67
C GLU A 394 12.73 -21.14 -31.16
N ASP A 395 13.51 -20.24 -30.58
CA ASP A 395 13.23 -19.69 -29.25
C ASP A 395 12.27 -18.49 -29.32
N TYR A 396 11.96 -17.92 -28.15
CA TYR A 396 11.12 -16.74 -28.02
C TYR A 396 11.76 -15.47 -28.62
N ALA A 397 13.07 -15.44 -28.85
CA ALA A 397 13.77 -14.37 -29.57
C ALA A 397 13.85 -14.59 -31.09
N SER A 398 13.17 -15.63 -31.60
CA SER A 398 13.16 -16.06 -33.01
C SER A 398 14.52 -16.50 -33.56
N TYR A 399 15.43 -16.99 -32.72
CA TYR A 399 16.61 -17.71 -33.17
C TYR A 399 16.29 -19.18 -33.42
N SER A 400 16.58 -19.65 -34.63
CA SER A 400 16.36 -21.05 -34.98
C SER A 400 17.36 -21.98 -34.26
N VAL A 401 16.85 -23.09 -33.74
CA VAL A 401 17.64 -24.14 -33.08
C VAL A 401 18.74 -24.65 -34.01
N THR A 402 19.95 -24.82 -33.46
CA THR A 402 21.05 -25.43 -34.21
C THR A 402 20.77 -26.92 -34.45
N PRO A 403 20.68 -27.40 -35.71
CA PRO A 403 20.37 -28.79 -35.99
C PRO A 403 21.36 -29.74 -35.35
N LYS A 404 20.85 -30.78 -34.69
CA LYS A 404 21.64 -31.80 -34.02
C LYS A 404 20.98 -33.16 -34.16
N THR A 405 21.80 -34.19 -34.18
CA THR A 405 21.34 -35.57 -34.29
C THR A 405 21.86 -36.36 -33.11
N PHE A 406 20.99 -37.15 -32.50
CA PHE A 406 21.23 -38.01 -31.35
C PHE A 406 21.06 -39.47 -31.74
N GLU A 407 21.93 -40.33 -31.22
CA GLU A 407 21.68 -41.77 -31.18
C GLU A 407 20.94 -42.05 -29.87
N VAL A 408 19.71 -42.55 -29.96
CA VAL A 408 18.88 -42.89 -28.80
C VAL A 408 18.61 -44.39 -28.78
N ASP A 409 18.83 -45.03 -27.65
CA ASP A 409 18.65 -46.47 -27.47
C ASP A 409 17.30 -46.74 -26.79
N VAL A 410 16.49 -47.60 -27.39
CA VAL A 410 15.18 -48.01 -26.86
C VAL A 410 15.38 -49.25 -25.99
N GLU A 411 15.38 -49.05 -24.67
CA GLU A 411 15.39 -50.10 -23.66
C GLU A 411 14.04 -50.08 -22.92
N PRO A 412 13.20 -51.15 -23.02
CA PRO A 412 11.90 -51.15 -22.36
C PRO A 412 12.00 -51.03 -20.85
N ASP A 413 11.23 -50.11 -20.28
CA ASP A 413 10.99 -50.05 -18.85
C ASP A 413 9.88 -51.03 -18.45
N GLU A 414 10.10 -51.72 -17.32
CA GLU A 414 9.13 -52.63 -16.70
C GLU A 414 8.77 -52.19 -15.26
N GLU A 415 9.32 -51.07 -14.79
CA GLU A 415 9.03 -50.48 -13.47
C GLU A 415 7.93 -49.43 -13.62
N ALA A 416 7.06 -49.31 -12.61
CA ALA A 416 6.01 -48.29 -12.60
C ALA A 416 6.57 -47.01 -11.96
N PRO A 417 6.01 -45.83 -12.28
CA PRO A 417 6.48 -44.60 -11.67
C PRO A 417 6.20 -44.61 -10.17
N VAL A 418 7.11 -44.01 -9.42
CA VAL A 418 7.11 -43.93 -7.97
C VAL A 418 7.15 -42.45 -7.57
N LEU A 419 6.27 -42.07 -6.66
CA LEU A 419 6.28 -40.80 -5.96
C LEU A 419 7.53 -40.76 -5.08
N ASP A 420 8.51 -39.95 -5.48
CA ASP A 420 9.83 -39.88 -4.86
C ASP A 420 9.88 -38.75 -3.83
N ASP A 421 9.39 -37.57 -4.20
CA ASP A 421 9.55 -36.34 -3.40
C ASP A 421 8.36 -35.36 -3.56
N TYR A 422 8.41 -34.22 -2.86
CA TYR A 422 7.51 -33.09 -3.04
C TYR A 422 8.25 -31.75 -2.87
N ARG A 423 7.70 -30.69 -3.44
CA ARG A 423 8.11 -29.30 -3.19
C ARG A 423 6.91 -28.37 -3.13
N ASN A 424 7.13 -27.14 -2.68
CA ASN A 424 6.12 -26.06 -2.68
C ASN A 424 4.85 -26.43 -1.90
N ALA A 425 4.97 -27.09 -0.73
CA ALA A 425 3.83 -27.49 0.09
C ALA A 425 3.33 -26.32 0.95
N THR A 426 2.27 -25.66 0.48
CA THR A 426 1.53 -24.62 1.21
C THR A 426 0.18 -25.18 1.70
N LYS A 427 -0.66 -24.35 2.33
CA LYS A 427 -2.05 -24.76 2.66
C LYS A 427 -2.88 -25.05 1.41
N SER A 428 -2.62 -24.35 0.30
CA SER A 428 -3.43 -24.39 -0.92
C SER A 428 -2.83 -25.23 -2.04
N GLN A 429 -1.54 -25.57 -1.99
CA GLN A 429 -0.86 -26.24 -3.09
C GLN A 429 0.27 -27.15 -2.62
N ILE A 430 0.58 -28.17 -3.42
CA ILE A 430 1.80 -28.99 -3.32
C ILE A 430 2.19 -29.50 -4.70
N THR A 431 3.48 -29.52 -5.00
CA THR A 431 4.02 -30.18 -6.20
C THR A 431 4.62 -31.51 -5.81
N LEU A 432 4.09 -32.60 -6.37
CA LEU A 432 4.57 -33.96 -6.18
C LEU A 432 5.58 -34.31 -7.27
N VAL A 433 6.70 -34.93 -6.91
CA VAL A 433 7.79 -35.25 -7.83
C VAL A 433 7.92 -36.77 -7.95
N PHE A 434 7.79 -37.27 -9.18
CA PHE A 434 8.00 -38.67 -9.51
C PHE A 434 9.43 -38.90 -10.00
N ASN A 435 9.90 -40.15 -9.85
CA ASN A 435 11.23 -40.57 -10.30
C ASN A 435 11.44 -40.51 -11.83
N GLU A 436 10.36 -40.35 -12.60
CA GLU A 436 10.34 -40.35 -14.05
C GLU A 436 9.12 -39.60 -14.61
N ASP A 437 9.13 -39.29 -15.91
CA ASP A 437 8.03 -38.64 -16.61
C ASP A 437 6.75 -39.50 -16.59
N ILE A 438 5.61 -38.89 -16.31
CA ILE A 438 4.34 -39.59 -16.15
C ILE A 438 3.22 -39.08 -17.06
N ALA A 439 2.14 -39.85 -17.10
CA ALA A 439 0.85 -39.47 -17.66
C ALA A 439 -0.28 -40.01 -16.77
N PHE A 440 -1.45 -39.38 -16.85
CA PHE A 440 -2.66 -39.94 -16.25
C PHE A 440 -3.07 -41.23 -16.97
N GLU A 441 -3.53 -42.23 -16.21
CA GLU A 441 -3.97 -43.52 -16.76
C GLU A 441 -5.29 -43.39 -17.56
N ASP A 442 -6.22 -42.56 -17.09
CA ASP A 442 -7.39 -42.20 -17.90
C ASP A 442 -7.05 -41.05 -18.86
N GLU A 443 -6.74 -41.39 -20.09
CA GLU A 443 -6.47 -40.44 -21.18
C GLU A 443 -7.66 -39.50 -21.50
N ASN A 444 -8.86 -39.73 -20.93
CA ASN A 444 -10.00 -38.80 -21.02
C ASN A 444 -10.20 -37.93 -19.77
N ALA A 445 -9.26 -37.94 -18.82
CA ALA A 445 -9.37 -37.18 -17.58
C ALA A 445 -9.33 -35.65 -17.77
N LEU A 446 -8.84 -35.18 -18.92
CA LEU A 446 -8.88 -33.78 -19.33
C LEU A 446 -9.91 -33.60 -20.45
N VAL A 447 -11.05 -32.94 -20.15
CA VAL A 447 -12.11 -32.70 -21.13
C VAL A 447 -12.03 -31.26 -21.63
N ALA A 448 -11.48 -31.06 -22.83
CA ALA A 448 -11.61 -29.78 -23.52
C ALA A 448 -13.04 -29.64 -24.08
N TYR A 449 -13.83 -28.71 -23.55
CA TYR A 449 -15.09 -28.34 -24.20
C TYR A 449 -14.79 -27.44 -25.41
N HIS A 450 -15.38 -27.77 -26.55
CA HIS A 450 -15.67 -26.74 -27.56
C HIS A 450 -16.95 -26.04 -27.12
N SER A 451 -16.89 -24.72 -26.91
CA SER A 451 -18.07 -23.87 -26.77
C SER A 451 -18.88 -23.86 -28.08
N ASP A 452 -19.67 -24.90 -28.31
CA ASP A 452 -20.63 -24.94 -29.41
C ASP A 452 -21.88 -24.11 -29.02
N TYR A 453 -21.85 -22.76 -29.01
CA TYR A 453 -23.06 -21.92 -29.24
C TYR A 453 -22.86 -20.38 -29.37
N TYR A 454 -22.45 -19.86 -30.54
CA TYR A 454 -23.14 -18.85 -31.37
C TYR A 454 -22.19 -18.34 -32.47
N GLU A 455 -22.59 -18.48 -33.73
CA GLU A 455 -21.91 -17.81 -34.86
C GLU A 455 -22.01 -16.28 -34.71
N SER A 456 -20.92 -15.64 -34.28
CA SER A 456 -20.60 -14.26 -34.68
C SER A 456 -19.17 -14.22 -35.21
N GLU A 457 -19.03 -13.82 -36.48
CA GLU A 457 -17.75 -13.45 -37.07
C GLU A 457 -17.24 -12.21 -36.33
N ASP A 458 -16.02 -12.28 -35.80
CA ASP A 458 -15.23 -11.26 -35.08
C ASP A 458 -15.08 -11.59 -33.59
N PHE A 459 -14.10 -12.43 -33.23
CA PHE A 459 -13.25 -12.32 -32.03
C PHE A 459 -11.97 -13.15 -32.22
N GLU A 460 -10.84 -12.52 -31.90
CA GLU A 460 -9.49 -13.11 -31.79
C GLU A 460 -9.39 -13.79 -30.40
N ASP A 461 -8.67 -14.91 -30.36
CA ASP A 461 -8.33 -15.75 -29.19
C ASP A 461 -9.45 -16.06 -28.17
N GLU A 462 -10.18 -17.15 -28.43
CA GLU A 462 -10.95 -17.85 -27.37
C GLU A 462 -10.07 -18.96 -26.77
N GLU A 463 -9.66 -18.79 -25.51
CA GLU A 463 -8.98 -19.81 -24.72
C GLU A 463 -9.81 -21.09 -24.61
N LYS A 464 -9.15 -22.25 -24.78
CA LYS A 464 -9.77 -23.55 -24.52
C LYS A 464 -9.79 -23.79 -23.02
N GLU A 465 -10.96 -23.63 -22.40
CA GLU A 465 -11.15 -24.04 -21.00
C GLU A 465 -11.06 -25.58 -20.89
N VAL A 466 -9.99 -26.07 -20.24
CA VAL A 466 -9.81 -27.50 -19.93
C VAL A 466 -10.53 -27.80 -18.62
N VAL A 467 -11.68 -28.47 -18.69
CA VAL A 467 -12.39 -28.91 -17.49
C VAL A 467 -11.83 -30.27 -17.06
N GLN A 468 -11.24 -30.34 -15.87
CA GLN A 468 -10.71 -31.59 -15.31
C GLN A 468 -11.87 -32.48 -14.84
N ASN A 469 -11.74 -33.80 -15.05
CA ASN A 469 -12.73 -34.77 -14.63
C ASN A 469 -12.77 -34.86 -13.09
N ASP A 470 -13.96 -34.68 -12.48
CA ASP A 470 -14.17 -34.83 -11.03
C ASP A 470 -13.57 -36.15 -10.49
N ASP A 471 -13.63 -37.24 -11.28
CA ASP A 471 -13.08 -38.54 -10.87
C ASP A 471 -11.53 -38.54 -10.78
N LEU A 472 -10.82 -37.64 -11.47
CA LEU A 472 -9.34 -37.55 -11.43
C LEU A 472 -8.88 -36.81 -10.17
N VAL A 473 -9.46 -35.63 -9.91
CA VAL A 473 -9.04 -34.79 -8.78
C VAL A 473 -9.36 -35.45 -7.43
N GLU A 474 -10.37 -36.34 -7.38
CA GLU A 474 -10.67 -37.18 -6.20
C GLU A 474 -9.56 -38.19 -5.87
N GLU A 475 -8.72 -38.59 -6.83
CA GLU A 475 -7.61 -39.52 -6.59
C GLU A 475 -6.37 -38.83 -5.98
N PHE A 476 -6.32 -37.49 -6.00
CA PHE A 476 -5.32 -36.70 -5.29
C PHE A 476 -5.96 -36.12 -4.03
N TYR A 477 -5.55 -36.56 -2.85
CA TYR A 477 -6.18 -36.14 -1.60
C TYR A 477 -5.19 -36.14 -0.45
N HIS A 478 -5.53 -35.44 0.63
CA HIS A 478 -4.68 -35.40 1.82
C HIS A 478 -5.45 -35.80 3.08
N THR A 479 -4.76 -36.39 4.05
CA THR A 479 -5.30 -36.89 5.33
C THR A 479 -6.34 -38.02 5.20
N ASN A 480 -7.38 -37.83 4.39
CA ASN A 480 -8.41 -38.79 4.03
C ASN A 480 -9.05 -38.38 2.68
N SER A 481 -9.66 -39.35 1.99
CA SER A 481 -10.22 -39.15 0.64
C SER A 481 -11.41 -38.20 0.52
N SER A 482 -11.86 -37.57 1.61
CA SER A 482 -12.85 -36.48 1.51
C SER A 482 -12.18 -35.13 1.25
N ASN A 483 -10.88 -34.99 1.54
CA ASN A 483 -10.15 -33.76 1.28
C ASN A 483 -9.36 -33.90 -0.02
N HIS A 484 -10.10 -33.80 -1.12
CA HIS A 484 -9.61 -34.01 -2.47
C HIS A 484 -9.08 -32.69 -3.05
N ALA A 485 -8.25 -32.81 -4.08
CA ALA A 485 -7.75 -31.68 -4.83
C ALA A 485 -8.89 -30.97 -5.58
N SER A 486 -8.71 -29.67 -5.82
CA SER A 486 -9.55 -28.86 -6.71
C SER A 486 -8.99 -28.82 -8.13
N LYS A 487 -7.66 -28.96 -8.30
CA LYS A 487 -6.97 -28.94 -9.60
C LYS A 487 -5.70 -29.81 -9.54
N VAL A 488 -5.38 -30.48 -10.63
CA VAL A 488 -4.15 -31.29 -10.77
C VAL A 488 -3.52 -31.07 -12.15
N GLU A 489 -2.22 -30.76 -12.21
CA GLU A 489 -1.51 -30.47 -13.45
C GLU A 489 -0.20 -31.27 -13.53
N ILE A 490 0.07 -31.89 -14.69
CA ILE A 490 1.32 -32.64 -14.93
C ILE A 490 2.27 -31.78 -15.78
N ASP A 491 3.51 -31.64 -15.32
CA ASP A 491 4.64 -31.14 -16.11
C ASP A 491 5.82 -32.11 -16.01
N GLY A 492 6.01 -32.93 -17.04
CA GLY A 492 7.05 -33.97 -17.06
C GLY A 492 6.84 -35.03 -15.97
N ASN A 493 7.75 -35.04 -14.99
CA ASN A 493 7.71 -35.91 -13.80
C ASN A 493 7.07 -35.24 -12.57
N GLU A 494 6.59 -34.00 -12.70
CA GLU A 494 6.00 -33.23 -11.61
C GLU A 494 4.47 -33.17 -11.73
N VAL A 495 3.79 -33.19 -10.58
CA VAL A 495 2.33 -33.02 -10.47
C VAL A 495 2.02 -31.92 -9.48
N THR A 496 1.55 -30.79 -9.97
CA THR A 496 1.04 -29.71 -9.12
C THR A 496 -0.39 -30.02 -8.71
N VAL A 497 -0.64 -30.07 -7.41
CA VAL A 497 -1.95 -30.38 -6.80
C VAL A 497 -2.41 -29.16 -6.01
N THR A 498 -3.57 -28.61 -6.38
CA THR A 498 -4.19 -27.47 -5.69
C THR A 498 -5.37 -27.95 -4.86
N PHE A 499 -5.57 -27.32 -3.70
CA PHE A 499 -6.66 -27.54 -2.75
C PHE A 499 -7.44 -26.26 -2.53
N ASP A 500 -8.76 -26.36 -2.38
CA ASP A 500 -9.61 -25.24 -1.99
C ASP A 500 -9.55 -24.97 -0.46
N LYS A 501 -10.12 -23.84 -0.01
CA LYS A 501 -10.15 -23.44 1.41
C LYS A 501 -10.84 -24.47 2.33
N GLU A 502 -11.82 -25.23 1.82
CA GLU A 502 -12.52 -26.26 2.62
C GLU A 502 -11.66 -27.53 2.79
N HIS A 503 -10.78 -27.80 1.83
CA HIS A 503 -9.90 -28.97 1.76
C HIS A 503 -8.41 -28.62 1.85
N ALA A 504 -8.07 -27.49 2.49
CA ALA A 504 -6.69 -27.05 2.63
C ALA A 504 -5.81 -28.07 3.39
N LEU A 505 -4.54 -28.14 3.00
CA LEU A 505 -3.54 -28.96 3.66
C LEU A 505 -3.38 -28.55 5.14
N PRO A 506 -3.33 -29.53 6.08
CA PRO A 506 -3.14 -29.21 7.48
C PRO A 506 -1.71 -28.75 7.73
N SER A 507 -1.61 -27.65 8.45
CA SER A 507 -0.42 -27.15 9.11
C SER A 507 0.46 -28.23 9.77
N GLY A 508 1.77 -28.13 9.61
CA GLY A 508 2.73 -29.12 10.08
C GLY A 508 2.83 -30.29 9.11
N SER A 509 2.76 -31.54 9.57
CA SER A 509 2.86 -32.69 8.66
C SER A 509 1.50 -33.06 8.03
N ALA A 510 1.38 -32.92 6.72
CA ALA A 510 0.27 -33.41 5.93
C ALA A 510 0.62 -34.71 5.20
N TYR A 511 -0.28 -35.69 5.23
CA TYR A 511 -0.15 -36.88 4.40
C TYR A 511 -0.88 -36.65 3.07
N VAL A 512 -0.16 -36.55 1.97
CA VAL A 512 -0.72 -36.41 0.62
C VAL A 512 -0.67 -37.75 -0.08
N TYR A 513 -1.76 -38.12 -0.74
CA TYR A 513 -1.98 -39.43 -1.35
C TYR A 513 -2.24 -39.26 -2.85
N VAL A 514 -1.69 -40.20 -3.62
CA VAL A 514 -2.04 -40.42 -5.03
C VAL A 514 -2.72 -41.78 -5.11
N GLY A 515 -3.96 -41.80 -5.57
CA GLY A 515 -4.77 -43.00 -5.78
C GLY A 515 -4.02 -44.06 -6.57
N GLY A 516 -4.36 -45.34 -6.35
CA GLY A 516 -3.80 -46.40 -7.20
C GLY A 516 -4.49 -46.41 -8.55
N ASP A 517 -3.83 -46.91 -9.58
CA ASP A 517 -4.30 -46.88 -10.97
C ASP A 517 -4.55 -45.44 -11.50
N THR A 518 -3.87 -44.43 -10.95
CA THR A 518 -4.09 -43.01 -11.29
C THR A 518 -3.08 -42.51 -12.30
N VAL A 519 -1.80 -42.81 -12.06
CA VAL A 519 -0.69 -42.41 -12.93
C VAL A 519 -0.01 -43.64 -13.54
N LYS A 520 0.59 -43.44 -14.71
CA LYS A 520 1.46 -44.40 -15.39
C LYS A 520 2.69 -43.69 -15.94
N ASP A 521 3.75 -44.44 -16.16
CA ASP A 521 4.85 -43.96 -16.99
C ASP A 521 4.43 -43.92 -18.47
N LEU A 522 5.33 -43.46 -19.32
CA LEU A 522 5.10 -43.45 -20.77
C LEU A 522 5.44 -44.79 -21.44
N TRP A 523 5.81 -45.81 -20.65
CA TRP A 523 5.94 -47.21 -21.06
C TRP A 523 4.67 -48.05 -20.81
N ASP A 524 3.59 -47.41 -20.33
CA ASP A 524 2.32 -48.00 -19.92
C ASP A 524 2.40 -48.91 -18.66
N ASN A 525 3.42 -48.72 -17.81
CA ASN A 525 3.47 -49.30 -16.48
C ASN A 525 2.68 -48.42 -15.50
N VAL A 526 1.61 -48.99 -14.95
CA VAL A 526 0.67 -48.28 -14.06
C VAL A 526 1.13 -48.39 -12.62
N GLN A 527 1.03 -47.28 -11.88
CA GLN A 527 1.17 -47.26 -10.42
C GLN A 527 -0.05 -47.96 -9.79
N GLU A 528 0.03 -49.28 -9.56
CA GLU A 528 -1.12 -50.10 -9.10
C GLU A 528 -1.58 -49.79 -7.66
N ASP A 529 -0.66 -49.41 -6.78
CA ASP A 529 -0.92 -49.20 -5.35
C ASP A 529 -0.99 -47.71 -5.02
N THR A 530 -1.91 -47.31 -4.13
CA THR A 530 -1.96 -45.93 -3.61
C THR A 530 -0.63 -45.57 -2.95
N GLU A 531 -0.04 -44.47 -3.41
CA GLU A 531 1.20 -43.93 -2.87
C GLU A 531 0.93 -42.72 -1.98
N ARG A 532 1.88 -42.42 -1.10
CA ARG A 532 1.72 -41.36 -0.12
C ARG A 532 3.06 -40.76 0.26
N ILE A 533 3.11 -39.44 0.26
CA ILE A 533 4.22 -38.66 0.82
C ILE A 533 3.78 -37.91 2.08
N THR A 534 4.74 -37.61 2.96
CA THR A 534 4.51 -36.79 4.15
C THR A 534 5.11 -35.43 3.88
N ALA A 535 4.26 -34.44 3.62
CA ALA A 535 4.69 -33.08 3.37
C ALA A 535 4.73 -32.28 4.66
N GLY A 536 5.85 -31.62 4.94
CA GLY A 536 5.91 -30.49 5.85
C GLY A 536 5.23 -29.30 5.18
N VAL A 537 4.08 -28.92 5.72
CA VAL A 537 3.30 -27.74 5.32
C VAL A 537 3.64 -26.66 6.32
N GLU A 538 4.33 -25.64 5.83
CA GLU A 538 4.70 -24.51 6.67
C GLU A 538 3.45 -23.78 7.16
N LEU A 539 3.51 -23.40 8.43
CA LEU A 539 2.45 -22.66 9.09
C LEU A 539 2.67 -21.19 8.79
N ASP A 540 1.94 -20.70 7.81
CA ASP A 540 1.72 -19.27 7.72
C ASP A 540 0.70 -18.87 8.80
N GLU A 541 1.23 -18.29 9.89
CA GLU A 541 0.49 -17.68 11.01
C GLU A 541 0.64 -16.15 11.04
N GLU A 542 1.40 -15.57 10.10
CA GLU A 542 1.58 -14.13 10.04
C GLU A 542 0.40 -13.53 9.27
N ALA A 543 -0.21 -12.49 9.82
CA ALA A 543 -1.22 -11.76 9.07
C ALA A 543 -0.53 -10.88 8.02
N PRO A 544 -1.18 -10.59 6.89
CA PRO A 544 -0.62 -9.67 5.92
C PRO A 544 -0.41 -8.30 6.57
N THR A 545 0.61 -7.58 6.12
CA THR A 545 0.96 -6.24 6.59
C THR A 545 1.05 -5.30 5.41
N VAL A 546 0.49 -4.10 5.57
CA VAL A 546 0.58 -3.04 4.58
C VAL A 546 2.02 -2.53 4.51
N GLU A 547 2.62 -2.61 3.32
CA GLU A 547 3.93 -2.07 3.01
C GLU A 547 3.84 -0.59 2.63
N GLU A 548 2.86 -0.22 1.80
CA GLU A 548 2.73 1.12 1.23
C GLU A 548 1.27 1.50 1.00
N VAL A 549 0.98 2.80 1.15
CA VAL A 549 -0.32 3.41 0.80
C VAL A 549 -0.02 4.70 0.04
N GLU A 550 -0.50 4.79 -1.20
CA GLU A 550 -0.20 5.93 -2.06
C GLU A 550 -1.32 6.26 -3.05
N GLN A 551 -1.38 7.52 -3.49
CA GLN A 551 -2.29 7.94 -4.55
C GLN A 551 -1.93 7.25 -5.87
N LYS A 552 -2.94 6.72 -6.58
CA LYS A 552 -2.74 6.13 -7.90
C LYS A 552 -2.47 7.24 -8.92
N GLU A 553 -1.43 7.05 -9.75
CA GLU A 553 -0.97 8.07 -10.70
C GLU A 553 -2.11 8.64 -11.57
N ASP A 554 -2.09 9.95 -11.78
CA ASP A 554 -3.04 10.70 -12.61
C ASP A 554 -4.53 10.55 -12.23
N THR A 555 -4.85 10.11 -11.01
CA THR A 555 -6.23 10.04 -10.48
C THR A 555 -6.42 10.91 -9.22
N GLN A 556 -7.64 11.38 -8.95
CA GLN A 556 -7.99 12.11 -7.71
C GLN A 556 -8.97 11.32 -6.84
N ASP A 557 -9.51 10.24 -7.37
CA ASP A 557 -10.50 9.36 -6.75
C ASP A 557 -9.92 7.99 -6.39
N GLN A 558 -8.66 7.68 -6.73
CA GLN A 558 -8.09 6.36 -6.47
C GLN A 558 -6.76 6.40 -5.71
N PHE A 559 -6.58 5.43 -4.83
CA PHE A 559 -5.32 5.15 -4.15
C PHE A 559 -5.09 3.65 -4.05
N THR A 560 -3.85 3.24 -3.81
CA THR A 560 -3.43 1.84 -3.70
C THR A 560 -2.94 1.54 -2.30
N ILE A 561 -3.14 0.31 -1.87
CA ILE A 561 -2.61 -0.27 -0.63
C ILE A 561 -1.84 -1.53 -1.03
N GLU A 562 -0.52 -1.50 -0.91
CA GLU A 562 0.35 -2.67 -1.17
C GLU A 562 0.56 -3.45 0.12
N PHE A 563 0.39 -4.77 0.06
CA PHE A 563 0.68 -5.69 1.16
C PHE A 563 1.98 -6.48 0.91
N ASN A 564 2.55 -7.03 1.97
CA ASN A 564 3.77 -7.85 1.92
C ASN A 564 3.57 -9.24 1.28
N GLU A 565 2.31 -9.63 1.03
CA GLU A 565 1.94 -10.94 0.51
C GLU A 565 0.57 -10.94 -0.18
N ASN A 566 0.26 -12.03 -0.89
CA ASN A 566 -1.02 -12.18 -1.60
C ASN A 566 -2.19 -12.27 -0.63
N LEU A 567 -3.31 -11.65 -1.04
CA LEU A 567 -4.50 -11.55 -0.20
C LEU A 567 -5.59 -12.51 -0.66
N ASN A 568 -6.49 -12.83 0.26
CA ASN A 568 -7.74 -13.45 -0.07
C ASN A 568 -8.68 -12.41 -0.71
N GLU A 569 -9.00 -12.60 -1.99
CA GLU A 569 -9.87 -11.74 -2.81
C GLU A 569 -11.16 -11.32 -2.08
N ASP A 570 -11.92 -12.28 -1.52
CA ASP A 570 -13.17 -11.99 -0.82
C ASP A 570 -13.02 -10.99 0.33
N SER A 571 -11.91 -11.06 1.07
CA SER A 571 -11.64 -10.14 2.19
C SER A 571 -10.98 -8.85 1.74
N ALA A 572 -10.16 -8.89 0.69
CA ALA A 572 -9.45 -7.73 0.17
C ALA A 572 -10.40 -6.78 -0.59
N GLU A 573 -11.43 -7.30 -1.24
CA GLU A 573 -12.43 -6.52 -1.99
C GLU A 573 -13.66 -6.16 -1.14
N ASP A 574 -13.69 -6.54 0.15
CA ASP A 574 -14.76 -6.12 1.07
C ASP A 574 -14.51 -4.70 1.57
N LEU A 575 -15.30 -3.73 1.09
CA LEU A 575 -15.20 -2.32 1.50
C LEU A 575 -15.34 -2.11 3.01
N ASP A 576 -16.05 -2.98 3.73
CA ASP A 576 -16.21 -2.88 5.19
C ASP A 576 -14.87 -3.05 5.94
N ASN A 577 -13.82 -3.57 5.28
CA ASN A 577 -12.47 -3.75 5.83
C ASN A 577 -11.58 -2.49 5.72
N TYR A 578 -12.09 -1.42 5.11
CA TYR A 578 -11.39 -0.16 4.93
C TYR A 578 -12.17 0.99 5.56
N THR A 579 -11.48 1.89 6.23
CA THR A 579 -12.07 3.15 6.70
C THR A 579 -11.10 4.28 6.39
N VAL A 580 -11.55 5.29 5.64
CA VAL A 580 -10.71 6.45 5.33
C VAL A 580 -11.23 7.66 6.08
N LEU A 581 -10.36 8.31 6.85
CA LEU A 581 -10.66 9.49 7.64
C LEU A 581 -9.96 10.71 7.07
N ASN A 582 -10.66 11.84 6.95
CA ASN A 582 -10.07 13.12 6.58
C ASN A 582 -9.36 13.80 7.78
N SER A 583 -8.81 15.00 7.56
CA SER A 583 -8.09 15.77 8.59
C SER A 583 -8.94 16.19 9.80
N ASP A 584 -10.27 16.12 9.69
CA ASP A 584 -11.22 16.43 10.76
C ASP A 584 -11.72 15.16 11.49
N ASP A 585 -11.09 14.00 11.23
CA ASP A 585 -11.47 12.67 11.74
C ASP A 585 -12.88 12.22 11.26
N GLU A 586 -13.35 12.74 10.12
CA GLU A 586 -14.62 12.33 9.50
C GLU A 586 -14.39 11.29 8.40
N GLU A 587 -15.28 10.29 8.35
CA GLU A 587 -15.22 9.18 7.39
C GLU A 587 -15.59 9.64 5.97
N VAL A 588 -14.82 9.17 5.00
CA VAL A 588 -15.00 9.45 3.56
C VAL A 588 -15.60 8.21 2.89
N GLU A 589 -16.62 8.42 2.06
CA GLU A 589 -17.34 7.34 1.37
C GLU A 589 -16.48 6.73 0.25
N LEU A 590 -16.52 5.39 0.14
CA LEU A 590 -15.78 4.58 -0.83
C LEU A 590 -16.76 3.92 -1.82
N ASP A 591 -16.39 3.86 -3.10
CA ASP A 591 -17.20 3.25 -4.17
C ASP A 591 -16.80 1.79 -4.45
N ASP A 592 -15.50 1.49 -4.47
CA ASP A 592 -14.99 0.17 -4.92
C ASP A 592 -13.63 -0.20 -4.32
N ALA A 593 -13.36 -1.51 -4.24
CA ALA A 593 -12.08 -2.10 -3.87
C ALA A 593 -11.75 -3.27 -4.81
N GLU A 594 -10.64 -3.17 -5.55
CA GLU A 594 -10.23 -4.16 -6.55
C GLU A 594 -8.86 -4.74 -6.20
N LEU A 595 -8.76 -6.07 -6.09
CA LEU A 595 -7.50 -6.75 -5.81
C LEU A 595 -6.73 -7.04 -7.10
N ASN A 596 -5.47 -6.60 -7.15
CA ASN A 596 -4.51 -7.01 -8.18
C ASN A 596 -3.22 -7.53 -7.53
N GLY A 597 -3.10 -8.85 -7.43
CA GLY A 597 -1.98 -9.52 -6.77
C GLY A 597 -1.99 -9.27 -5.25
N LYS A 598 -1.04 -8.46 -4.77
CA LYS A 598 -0.90 -8.04 -3.36
C LYS A 598 -1.30 -6.58 -3.13
N THR A 599 -1.81 -5.91 -4.15
CA THR A 599 -2.18 -4.49 -4.11
C THR A 599 -3.69 -4.35 -4.26
N VAL A 600 -4.31 -3.61 -3.35
CA VAL A 600 -5.73 -3.26 -3.43
C VAL A 600 -5.85 -1.83 -3.93
N THR A 601 -6.59 -1.62 -5.01
CA THR A 601 -6.97 -0.27 -5.46
C THR A 601 -8.29 0.10 -4.82
N ILE A 602 -8.32 1.18 -4.04
CA ILE A 602 -9.52 1.73 -3.44
C ILE A 602 -9.96 2.95 -4.25
N THR A 603 -11.26 3.04 -4.52
CA THR A 603 -11.89 4.17 -5.23
C THR A 603 -12.83 4.92 -4.29
N PHE A 604 -12.67 6.23 -4.17
CA PHE A 604 -13.59 7.15 -3.49
C PHE A 604 -14.86 7.37 -4.33
N GLU A 605 -15.98 7.71 -3.69
CA GLU A 605 -17.21 8.10 -4.44
C GLU A 605 -17.04 9.42 -5.23
N ASP A 606 -16.20 10.33 -4.72
CA ASP A 606 -15.92 11.66 -5.31
C ASP A 606 -14.42 11.96 -5.25
N ASP A 607 -13.91 12.84 -6.12
CA ASP A 607 -12.51 13.30 -6.12
C ASP A 607 -12.08 13.86 -4.74
N GLN A 608 -10.97 13.36 -4.22
CA GLN A 608 -10.40 13.74 -2.92
C GLN A 608 -9.03 14.41 -3.07
N ILE A 609 -8.78 15.42 -2.22
CA ILE A 609 -7.47 16.08 -2.09
C ILE A 609 -7.16 16.35 -0.62
N GLY A 610 -5.88 16.29 -0.24
CA GLY A 610 -5.42 16.56 1.12
C GLY A 610 -4.83 15.34 1.82
N GLU A 611 -4.80 15.40 3.15
CA GLU A 611 -4.24 14.37 4.02
C GLU A 611 -5.35 13.51 4.61
N PHE A 612 -5.18 12.19 4.57
CA PHE A 612 -6.12 11.19 5.02
C PHE A 612 -5.42 10.15 5.91
N THR A 613 -6.20 9.49 6.76
CA THR A 613 -5.78 8.29 7.49
C THR A 613 -6.58 7.10 6.98
N VAL A 614 -5.89 6.12 6.43
CA VAL A 614 -6.48 4.85 5.97
C VAL A 614 -6.35 3.84 7.09
N VAL A 615 -7.48 3.25 7.49
CA VAL A 615 -7.54 2.18 8.48
C VAL A 615 -7.87 0.88 7.76
N THR A 616 -7.06 -0.15 8.01
CA THR A 616 -7.29 -1.51 7.50
C THR A 616 -7.55 -2.47 8.65
N GLU A 617 -8.50 -3.38 8.48
CA GLU A 617 -8.84 -4.43 9.46
C GLU A 617 -9.47 -5.64 8.76
N ASP A 618 -9.29 -6.85 9.32
CA ASP A 618 -9.97 -8.07 8.88
C ASP A 618 -9.69 -8.51 7.41
N ILE A 619 -8.62 -8.01 6.80
CA ILE A 619 -8.15 -8.46 5.47
C ILE A 619 -7.33 -9.74 5.66
N GLU A 620 -7.77 -10.84 5.06
CA GLU A 620 -7.16 -12.16 5.17
C GLU A 620 -6.12 -12.40 4.06
N ASP A 621 -5.05 -13.12 4.38
CA ASP A 621 -4.21 -13.79 3.38
C ASP A 621 -4.85 -15.09 2.86
N SER A 622 -4.19 -15.77 1.92
CA SER A 622 -4.60 -17.09 1.44
C SER A 622 -4.63 -18.17 2.53
N ALA A 623 -3.90 -17.97 3.63
CA ALA A 623 -3.80 -18.87 4.77
C ALA A 623 -4.91 -18.64 5.83
N GLY A 624 -5.70 -17.57 5.69
CA GLY A 624 -6.79 -17.13 6.55
C GLY A 624 -6.35 -16.33 7.79
N ASN A 625 -5.13 -15.77 7.80
CA ASN A 625 -4.71 -14.86 8.87
C ASN A 625 -5.18 -13.44 8.54
N ALA A 626 -5.92 -12.83 9.45
CA ALA A 626 -6.55 -11.52 9.25
C ALA A 626 -5.69 -10.39 9.82
N THR A 627 -5.61 -9.27 9.10
CA THR A 627 -4.95 -8.05 9.58
C THR A 627 -5.57 -7.55 10.87
N ALA A 628 -4.72 -7.08 11.78
CA ALA A 628 -5.18 -6.31 12.93
C ALA A 628 -5.44 -4.86 12.48
N ASN A 629 -6.37 -4.19 13.16
CA ASN A 629 -6.64 -2.77 12.96
C ASN A 629 -5.34 -1.93 12.96
N ALA A 630 -5.03 -1.30 11.83
CA ALA A 630 -3.83 -0.52 11.59
C ALA A 630 -4.15 0.79 10.85
N GLU A 631 -3.44 1.88 11.19
CA GLU A 631 -3.59 3.21 10.59
C GLU A 631 -2.39 3.53 9.68
N HIS A 632 -2.67 4.11 8.52
CA HIS A 632 -1.70 4.49 7.49
C HIS A 632 -1.98 5.90 6.99
N ASP A 633 -0.93 6.69 6.75
CA ASP A 633 -1.06 8.05 6.22
C ASP A 633 -1.22 7.98 4.69
N LEU A 634 -2.15 8.76 4.12
CA LEU A 634 -2.35 8.93 2.68
C LEU A 634 -2.41 10.41 2.34
N THR A 635 -1.66 10.84 1.32
CA THR A 635 -1.76 12.21 0.78
C THR A 635 -2.26 12.16 -0.66
N MET A 636 -3.46 12.71 -0.90
CA MET A 636 -4.04 12.85 -2.23
C MET A 636 -3.72 14.24 -2.79
N LYS A 637 -2.97 14.31 -3.88
CA LYS A 637 -2.60 15.57 -4.55
C LYS A 637 -3.59 15.92 -5.65
N ASN A 638 -3.65 17.20 -5.96
CA ASN A 638 -4.32 17.64 -7.17
C ASN A 638 -3.49 17.23 -8.39
N VAL A 639 -4.07 16.43 -9.28
CA VAL A 639 -3.47 16.04 -10.58
C VAL A 639 -4.22 16.65 -11.77
N ALA A 640 -5.21 17.52 -11.51
CA ALA A 640 -5.95 18.19 -12.56
C ALA A 640 -5.01 19.12 -13.36
N PRO A 641 -5.04 19.07 -14.70
CA PRO A 641 -4.23 19.95 -15.53
C PRO A 641 -4.54 21.42 -15.23
N LEU A 642 -3.52 22.26 -15.33
CA LEU A 642 -3.62 23.69 -15.10
C LEU A 642 -4.21 24.38 -16.35
N ASP A 643 -5.45 24.83 -16.30
CA ASP A 643 -6.14 25.55 -17.38
C ASP A 643 -6.10 27.04 -17.10
N VAL A 644 -5.21 27.77 -17.76
CA VAL A 644 -5.00 29.20 -17.51
C VAL A 644 -6.27 30.01 -17.77
N SER A 645 -7.10 29.60 -18.73
CA SER A 645 -8.26 30.38 -19.14
C SER A 645 -9.42 30.31 -18.14
N GLU A 646 -9.51 29.22 -17.38
CA GLU A 646 -10.51 29.02 -16.34
C GLU A 646 -9.97 29.32 -14.94
N ASP A 647 -8.71 28.98 -14.67
CA ASP A 647 -8.11 29.10 -13.34
C ASP A 647 -7.66 30.54 -13.03
N PHE A 648 -7.27 31.33 -14.04
CA PHE A 648 -6.61 32.62 -13.79
C PHE A 648 -7.57 33.79 -13.95
N GLU A 649 -7.74 34.56 -12.88
CA GLU A 649 -8.52 35.79 -12.91
C GLU A 649 -7.60 37.02 -12.78
N GLY A 650 -7.57 37.83 -13.84
CA GLY A 650 -6.83 39.08 -13.86
C GLY A 650 -7.69 40.29 -13.48
N LYS A 651 -7.21 41.13 -12.56
CA LYS A 651 -7.86 42.41 -12.19
C LYS A 651 -6.88 43.58 -12.28
N PHE A 652 -7.39 44.73 -12.70
CA PHE A 652 -6.67 46.01 -12.62
C PHE A 652 -6.91 46.66 -11.25
N TYR A 653 -5.83 47.03 -10.58
CA TYR A 653 -5.91 47.84 -9.38
C TYR A 653 -5.04 49.09 -9.51
N GLN A 654 -5.71 50.24 -9.33
CA GLN A 654 -5.16 51.54 -8.98
C GLN A 654 -4.08 52.15 -9.91
N THR A 655 -4.36 53.35 -10.40
CA THR A 655 -3.31 54.30 -10.77
C THR A 655 -2.97 55.11 -9.53
N ASP A 656 -1.74 55.05 -9.04
CA ASP A 656 -1.35 55.92 -7.93
C ASP A 656 -1.33 57.41 -8.36
N ALA A 657 -1.11 58.33 -7.43
CA ALA A 657 -1.10 59.77 -7.74
C ALA A 657 0.01 60.19 -8.74
N ASP A 658 0.98 59.30 -8.97
CA ASP A 658 2.13 59.49 -9.84
C ASP A 658 1.98 58.74 -11.19
N GLY A 659 0.93 57.94 -11.40
CA GLY A 659 0.63 57.31 -12.71
C GLY A 659 0.92 55.80 -12.81
N ASN A 660 1.46 55.18 -11.76
CA ASN A 660 1.89 53.78 -11.78
C ASN A 660 0.69 52.82 -11.82
N VAL A 661 0.81 51.70 -12.53
CA VAL A 661 -0.27 50.70 -12.70
C VAL A 661 0.12 49.38 -12.05
N THR A 662 -0.82 48.75 -11.34
CA THR A 662 -0.65 47.39 -10.80
C THR A 662 -1.67 46.43 -11.42
N ILE A 663 -1.18 45.29 -11.92
CA ILE A 663 -1.99 44.15 -12.36
C ILE A 663 -1.89 43.06 -11.30
N THR A 664 -3.02 42.51 -10.90
CA THR A 664 -3.06 41.32 -10.05
C THR A 664 -3.60 40.15 -10.84
N VAL A 665 -2.97 39.00 -10.69
CA VAL A 665 -3.48 37.73 -11.23
C VAL A 665 -3.71 36.80 -10.05
N ASP A 666 -4.95 36.36 -9.89
CA ASP A 666 -5.34 35.29 -8.98
C ASP A 666 -5.34 33.97 -9.77
N PHE A 667 -4.66 32.95 -9.26
CA PHE A 667 -4.55 31.65 -9.92
C PHE A 667 -5.54 30.61 -9.37
N ASN A 668 -6.31 30.96 -8.33
CA ASN A 668 -7.24 30.07 -7.62
C ASN A 668 -6.62 28.77 -7.05
N ARG A 669 -5.29 28.61 -7.14
CA ARG A 669 -4.52 27.50 -6.57
C ARG A 669 -3.08 27.95 -6.31
N GLN A 670 -2.37 27.23 -5.45
CA GLN A 670 -0.99 27.59 -5.09
C GLN A 670 -0.04 27.31 -6.26
N MET A 671 0.81 28.29 -6.59
CA MET A 671 1.70 28.20 -7.74
C MET A 671 3.16 27.96 -7.37
N ASN A 672 3.90 27.31 -8.27
CA ASN A 672 5.35 27.22 -8.15
C ASN A 672 5.97 28.62 -8.34
N THR A 673 6.73 29.10 -7.36
CA THR A 673 7.41 30.41 -7.41
C THR A 673 8.91 30.30 -7.65
N GLU A 674 9.45 29.09 -7.80
CA GLU A 674 10.88 28.84 -8.02
C GLU A 674 11.16 28.10 -9.34
N GLY A 675 12.41 28.18 -9.81
CA GLY A 675 12.86 27.47 -11.02
C GLY A 675 12.30 28.03 -12.34
N ASN A 676 12.40 27.22 -13.40
CA ASN A 676 12.06 27.64 -14.77
C ASN A 676 10.54 27.72 -15.01
N ASN A 677 9.74 26.98 -14.24
CA ASN A 677 8.29 26.96 -14.37
C ASN A 677 7.59 27.93 -13.40
N SER A 678 8.37 28.76 -12.69
CA SER A 678 7.88 29.79 -11.77
C SER A 678 6.87 30.75 -12.42
N VAL A 679 5.81 31.11 -11.68
CA VAL A 679 4.91 32.24 -12.00
C VAL A 679 5.55 33.61 -11.75
N LEU A 680 6.74 33.67 -11.15
CA LEU A 680 7.49 34.92 -10.93
C LEU A 680 8.46 35.25 -12.07
N ASP A 681 8.46 34.48 -13.16
CA ASP A 681 9.27 34.75 -14.34
C ASP A 681 8.52 35.68 -15.30
N LEU A 682 8.89 36.98 -15.29
CA LEU A 682 8.31 38.00 -16.16
C LEU A 682 8.42 37.66 -17.66
N SER A 683 9.39 36.82 -18.07
CA SER A 683 9.55 36.44 -19.48
C SER A 683 8.41 35.55 -19.99
N LYS A 684 7.55 35.08 -19.09
CA LYS A 684 6.38 34.27 -19.41
C LYS A 684 5.13 35.07 -19.71
N TYR A 685 5.06 36.32 -19.26
CA TYR A 685 3.89 37.16 -19.42
C TYR A 685 4.05 38.02 -20.66
N GLN A 686 3.05 38.00 -21.52
CA GLN A 686 3.01 38.77 -22.76
C GLN A 686 1.66 39.46 -22.92
N ILE A 687 1.67 40.74 -23.27
CA ILE A 687 0.48 41.52 -23.57
C ILE A 687 0.58 42.00 -25.03
N GLY A 688 -0.32 41.52 -25.89
CA GLY A 688 -0.19 41.73 -27.33
C GLY A 688 1.10 41.12 -27.88
N ASP A 689 2.00 41.94 -28.44
CA ASP A 689 3.30 41.53 -28.97
C ASP A 689 4.48 41.83 -28.00
N VAL A 690 4.20 42.26 -26.76
CA VAL A 690 5.22 42.71 -25.79
C VAL A 690 5.36 41.71 -24.65
N VAL A 691 6.56 41.17 -24.46
CA VAL A 691 6.92 40.34 -23.30
C VAL A 691 7.31 41.26 -22.13
N LEU A 692 6.77 41.02 -20.93
CA LEU A 692 6.91 41.96 -19.82
C LEU A 692 8.35 42.10 -19.28
N ASP A 693 9.19 41.07 -19.41
CA ASP A 693 10.63 41.15 -19.09
C ASP A 693 11.43 42.09 -20.02
N GLU A 694 10.87 42.47 -21.18
CA GLU A 694 11.52 43.42 -22.10
C GLU A 694 11.26 44.89 -21.71
N ILE A 695 10.41 45.15 -20.72
CA ILE A 695 10.06 46.49 -20.24
C ILE A 695 10.96 46.85 -19.05
N ASP A 696 11.57 48.05 -19.09
CA ASP A 696 12.36 48.56 -17.97
C ASP A 696 11.46 48.84 -16.75
N ASP A 697 11.99 48.60 -15.55
CA ASP A 697 11.36 48.88 -14.25
C ASP A 697 10.00 48.18 -13.96
N VAL A 698 9.67 47.10 -14.68
CA VAL A 698 8.58 46.16 -14.31
C VAL A 698 9.03 45.21 -13.20
N SER A 699 8.17 44.98 -12.22
CA SER A 699 8.44 44.00 -11.15
C SER A 699 7.25 43.10 -10.87
N ILE A 700 7.54 41.82 -10.60
CA ILE A 700 6.58 40.81 -10.18
C ILE A 700 6.94 40.28 -8.79
N LYS A 701 5.93 40.03 -7.96
CA LYS A 701 6.07 39.34 -6.68
C LYS A 701 4.85 38.44 -6.44
N SER A 702 5.03 37.37 -5.68
CA SER A 702 3.90 36.56 -5.23
C SER A 702 3.14 37.25 -4.10
N VAL A 703 1.85 36.97 -4.05
CA VAL A 703 0.88 37.39 -3.03
C VAL A 703 -0.04 36.21 -2.69
N ASN A 704 -0.90 36.33 -1.68
CA ASN A 704 -1.86 35.29 -1.28
C ASN A 704 -1.22 33.91 -1.09
N SER A 705 -0.09 33.83 -0.37
CA SER A 705 0.63 32.55 -0.16
C SER A 705 0.95 31.80 -1.45
N ASP A 706 1.40 32.53 -2.48
CA ASP A 706 1.73 32.03 -3.81
C ASP A 706 0.52 31.61 -4.67
N GLN A 707 -0.70 31.95 -4.26
CA GLN A 707 -1.92 31.80 -5.08
C GLN A 707 -2.16 32.96 -6.04
N GLY A 708 -1.35 34.02 -5.99
CA GLY A 708 -1.44 35.13 -6.93
C GLY A 708 -0.11 35.86 -7.14
N VAL A 709 -0.10 36.77 -8.12
CA VAL A 709 1.02 37.69 -8.37
C VAL A 709 0.57 39.13 -8.53
N GLU A 710 1.42 40.05 -8.10
CA GLU A 710 1.33 41.47 -8.41
C GLU A 710 2.40 41.86 -9.41
N ILE A 711 1.99 42.42 -10.55
CA ILE A 711 2.86 42.95 -11.60
C ILE A 711 2.73 44.48 -11.60
N ASN A 712 3.83 45.17 -11.31
CA ASN A 712 3.88 46.62 -11.14
C ASN A 712 4.59 47.30 -12.31
N PHE A 713 4.03 48.41 -12.81
CA PHE A 713 4.54 49.24 -13.90
C PHE A 713 4.78 50.69 -13.44
N ASP A 714 5.97 51.26 -13.71
CA ASP A 714 6.30 52.67 -13.41
C ASP A 714 5.86 53.62 -14.58
N ASP A 715 5.31 54.80 -14.25
CA ASP A 715 4.69 55.79 -15.16
C ASP A 715 5.64 56.28 -16.27
N GLU A 716 6.97 56.34 -16.03
CA GLU A 716 7.92 56.83 -17.05
C GLU A 716 8.14 55.83 -18.21
N ASP A 717 7.89 54.53 -18.02
CA ASP A 717 8.21 53.47 -18.99
C ASP A 717 6.96 52.81 -19.62
N TYR A 718 5.77 52.98 -19.03
CA TYR A 718 4.50 52.50 -19.60
C TYR A 718 4.11 53.24 -20.90
N GLU A 719 4.33 54.56 -20.98
CA GLU A 719 4.15 55.32 -22.24
C GLU A 719 5.13 54.84 -23.34
N ASP A 720 6.35 54.43 -22.97
CA ASP A 720 7.40 54.00 -23.91
C ASP A 720 7.20 52.52 -24.36
N ALA A 721 6.74 51.62 -23.48
CA ALA A 721 6.45 50.22 -23.80
C ALA A 721 5.26 50.06 -24.79
N VAL A 722 4.27 50.95 -24.70
CA VAL A 722 3.09 50.97 -25.59
C VAL A 722 3.39 51.72 -26.91
N GLU A 723 4.28 52.72 -26.92
CA GLU A 723 4.65 53.43 -28.16
C GLU A 723 5.48 52.58 -29.14
N GLU A 724 6.31 51.64 -28.67
CA GLU A 724 7.27 50.93 -29.53
C GLU A 724 6.74 49.66 -30.23
N ALA A 725 5.62 49.09 -29.77
CA ALA A 725 5.15 47.77 -30.22
C ALA A 725 4.30 47.76 -31.51
N GLU A 726 3.22 48.54 -31.63
CA GLU A 726 2.25 48.34 -32.75
C GLU A 726 1.72 49.63 -33.41
N GLY A 727 2.10 50.83 -32.95
CA GLY A 727 1.57 52.08 -33.52
C GLY A 727 0.05 52.24 -33.35
N THR A 728 -0.53 51.54 -32.38
CA THR A 728 -1.88 51.73 -31.85
C THR A 728 -1.74 52.08 -30.38
N GLU A 729 -2.32 53.21 -30.00
CA GLU A 729 -2.42 53.69 -28.62
C GLU A 729 -3.28 52.70 -27.85
N ILE A 730 -2.67 51.74 -27.13
CA ILE A 730 -3.40 50.94 -26.13
C ILE A 730 -3.43 51.80 -24.88
N ASP A 731 -4.44 52.65 -24.78
CA ASP A 731 -4.72 53.40 -23.56
C ASP A 731 -5.50 52.46 -22.63
N PHE A 732 -4.82 51.74 -21.74
CA PHE A 732 -5.49 50.82 -20.81
C PHE A 732 -6.45 51.57 -19.86
N ILE A 733 -6.29 52.89 -19.71
CA ILE A 733 -7.14 53.76 -18.89
C ILE A 733 -8.42 54.14 -19.64
N GLU A 734 -8.39 54.24 -20.99
CA GLU A 734 -9.57 54.54 -21.83
C GLU A 734 -10.19 53.31 -22.54
N ASN A 735 -9.63 52.10 -22.38
CA ASN A 735 -10.09 50.90 -23.08
C ASN A 735 -11.42 50.36 -22.50
N GLU A 736 -12.52 50.36 -23.26
CA GLU A 736 -13.83 49.87 -22.78
C GLU A 736 -13.99 48.32 -22.80
N GLY A 737 -12.91 47.55 -22.99
CA GLY A 737 -12.95 46.08 -23.11
C GLY A 737 -11.83 45.34 -22.35
N PRO A 738 -11.95 44.01 -22.19
CA PRO A 738 -10.94 43.19 -21.49
C PRO A 738 -9.60 43.18 -22.23
N VAL A 739 -8.52 42.99 -21.47
CA VAL A 739 -7.13 42.89 -21.97
C VAL A 739 -6.70 41.43 -21.90
N GLU A 740 -6.32 40.84 -23.02
CA GLU A 740 -5.77 39.48 -23.07
C GLU A 740 -4.30 39.48 -22.64
N VAL A 741 -3.95 38.61 -21.70
CA VAL A 741 -2.56 38.33 -21.30
C VAL A 741 -2.23 36.89 -21.68
N GLU A 742 -1.19 36.73 -22.48
CA GLU A 742 -0.62 35.42 -22.82
C GLU A 742 0.40 35.03 -21.74
N ILE A 743 0.29 33.82 -21.22
CA ILE A 743 1.25 33.23 -20.29
C ILE A 743 1.88 31.96 -20.88
N SER A 744 3.19 31.84 -20.76
CA SER A 744 3.94 30.69 -21.27
C SER A 744 4.39 29.75 -20.17
N ARG A 745 3.86 28.52 -20.18
CA ARG A 745 4.27 27.37 -19.36
C ARG A 745 4.63 27.69 -17.90
N VAL A 746 3.62 27.70 -17.06
CA VAL A 746 3.73 27.78 -15.60
C VAL A 746 3.35 26.45 -14.96
N GLU A 747 3.70 26.28 -13.69
CA GLU A 747 3.50 25.05 -12.93
C GLU A 747 2.88 25.40 -11.57
N ASP A 748 1.92 24.62 -11.11
CA ASP A 748 1.37 24.76 -9.76
C ASP A 748 2.31 24.14 -8.71
N ALA A 749 1.93 24.23 -7.43
CA ALA A 749 2.74 23.68 -6.34
C ALA A 749 2.86 22.13 -6.38
N ASP A 750 1.88 21.45 -6.97
CA ASP A 750 1.82 19.99 -7.09
C ASP A 750 2.55 19.46 -8.34
N GLY A 751 2.99 20.36 -9.22
CA GLY A 751 3.77 20.04 -10.41
C GLY A 751 2.96 19.98 -11.71
N ASN A 752 1.66 20.27 -11.66
CA ASN A 752 0.81 20.31 -12.85
C ASN A 752 1.16 21.53 -13.69
N ARG A 753 1.30 21.31 -14.99
CA ARG A 753 1.79 22.35 -15.92
C ARG A 753 0.67 22.88 -16.77
N SER A 754 0.69 24.19 -17.00
CA SER A 754 -0.12 24.78 -18.04
C SER A 754 0.31 24.30 -19.42
N ASP A 755 -0.55 24.52 -20.39
CA ASP A 755 -0.18 24.46 -21.79
C ASP A 755 1.05 25.34 -22.09
N PHE A 756 1.72 25.02 -23.20
CA PHE A 756 2.96 25.70 -23.57
C PHE A 756 2.77 27.22 -23.69
N THR A 757 1.58 27.64 -24.13
CA THR A 757 1.14 29.03 -24.23
C THR A 757 -0.37 29.04 -24.10
N ASP A 758 -0.90 29.87 -23.21
CA ASP A 758 -2.34 30.05 -23.01
C ASP A 758 -2.68 31.50 -22.60
N THR A 759 -3.94 31.89 -22.61
CA THR A 759 -4.37 33.28 -22.40
C THR A 759 -5.49 33.41 -21.39
N PHE A 760 -5.40 34.44 -20.53
CA PHE A 760 -6.48 34.85 -19.63
C PHE A 760 -6.87 36.32 -19.87
N GLU A 761 -8.10 36.68 -19.52
CA GLU A 761 -8.62 38.04 -19.70
C GLU A 761 -8.54 38.84 -18.39
N ILE A 762 -7.97 40.04 -18.46
CA ILE A 762 -8.10 41.05 -17.41
C ILE A 762 -9.33 41.91 -17.71
N ASN A 763 -10.34 41.84 -16.86
CA ASN A 763 -11.56 42.64 -17.00
C ASN A 763 -11.31 44.08 -16.57
N ASN A 764 -11.66 45.06 -17.43
CA ASN A 764 -11.49 46.47 -17.10
C ASN A 764 -12.63 46.93 -16.16
N GLY A 765 -12.38 46.81 -14.86
CA GLY A 765 -13.25 47.28 -13.78
C GLY A 765 -12.50 48.27 -12.90
N LEU A 766 -12.23 49.48 -13.40
CA LEU A 766 -11.81 50.62 -12.57
C LEU A 766 -12.94 50.97 -11.56
N THR A 767 -13.18 50.13 -10.56
CA THR A 767 -13.87 50.54 -9.34
C THR A 767 -12.81 51.15 -8.46
N ASN A 768 -12.76 52.47 -8.44
CA ASN A 768 -11.86 53.22 -7.56
C ASN A 768 -12.17 53.03 -6.05
N SER A 769 -12.99 52.03 -5.68
CA SER A 769 -13.36 51.73 -4.30
C SER A 769 -14.08 50.38 -4.16
N ILE A 770 -13.90 49.70 -3.03
CA ILE A 770 -14.64 48.51 -2.60
C ILE A 770 -16.05 48.91 -2.15
N GLY A 771 -17.07 48.19 -2.61
CA GLY A 771 -18.48 48.39 -2.24
C GLY A 771 -19.01 47.31 -1.30
N ALA A 772 -20.27 47.43 -0.86
CA ALA A 772 -20.97 46.35 -0.15
C ALA A 772 -21.69 45.44 -1.15
N GLU A 773 -21.42 44.15 -1.06
CA GLU A 773 -22.16 43.09 -1.75
C GLU A 773 -23.51 42.86 -1.07
N SER A 774 -23.51 42.76 0.27
CA SER A 774 -24.73 42.62 1.06
C SER A 774 -24.65 43.38 2.39
N VAL A 775 -25.82 43.82 2.90
CA VAL A 775 -25.95 44.40 4.24
C VAL A 775 -27.17 43.81 4.90
N LYS A 776 -27.01 43.13 6.03
CA LYS A 776 -28.06 42.33 6.69
C LYS A 776 -28.17 42.69 8.16
N VAL A 777 -29.40 42.76 8.69
CA VAL A 777 -29.63 42.72 10.14
C VAL A 777 -29.85 41.26 10.52
N VAL A 778 -28.98 40.72 11.39
CA VAL A 778 -28.99 39.29 11.75
C VAL A 778 -29.39 39.05 13.21
N ASP A 779 -29.45 40.10 14.01
CA ASP A 779 -29.98 40.11 15.37
C ASP A 779 -30.45 41.53 15.70
N ASN A 780 -31.23 41.71 16.76
CA ASN A 780 -31.79 43.00 17.18
C ASN A 780 -30.71 44.07 17.42
N ASP A 781 -29.48 43.71 17.72
CA ASP A 781 -28.36 44.66 17.87
C ASP A 781 -27.25 44.47 16.83
N THR A 782 -27.40 43.58 15.85
CA THR A 782 -26.27 43.13 15.03
C THR A 782 -26.55 43.30 13.53
N ILE A 783 -25.65 44.02 12.85
CA ILE A 783 -25.67 44.23 11.40
C ILE A 783 -24.39 43.65 10.80
N GLU A 784 -24.52 42.87 9.74
CA GLU A 784 -23.40 42.33 8.97
C GLU A 784 -23.30 43.00 7.60
N VAL A 785 -22.09 43.37 7.21
CA VAL A 785 -21.76 43.87 5.87
C VAL A 785 -20.76 42.91 5.25
N GLU A 786 -21.09 42.44 4.05
CA GLU A 786 -20.19 41.69 3.18
C GLU A 786 -19.74 42.61 2.05
N PHE A 787 -18.43 42.69 1.84
CA PHE A 787 -17.79 43.56 0.87
C PHE A 787 -17.47 42.80 -0.42
N THR A 788 -17.43 43.53 -1.53
CA THR A 788 -17.08 42.96 -2.85
C THR A 788 -15.62 42.51 -2.96
N ASP A 789 -14.80 42.77 -1.94
CA ASP A 789 -13.37 42.40 -1.87
C ASP A 789 -12.92 42.30 -0.39
N GLY A 790 -11.82 41.61 -0.13
CA GLY A 790 -11.27 41.41 1.22
C GLY A 790 -10.54 42.65 1.75
N LEU A 791 -10.66 42.94 3.05
CA LEU A 791 -10.04 44.06 3.76
C LEU A 791 -8.87 43.56 4.63
N THR A 792 -7.72 44.23 4.60
CA THR A 792 -6.53 43.80 5.35
C THR A 792 -6.05 44.82 6.40
N ASP A 793 -6.38 46.10 6.23
CA ASP A 793 -6.04 47.19 7.16
C ASP A 793 -7.30 47.87 7.73
N PHE A 794 -8.24 47.09 8.27
CA PHE A 794 -9.55 47.58 8.71
C PHE A 794 -9.51 48.58 9.89
N ASP A 795 -10.08 49.78 9.68
CA ASP A 795 -10.40 50.76 10.74
C ASP A 795 -11.92 51.01 10.84
N GLY A 796 -12.53 50.40 11.86
CA GLY A 796 -13.97 50.54 12.14
C GLY A 796 -14.44 51.96 12.46
N ASP A 797 -13.55 52.90 12.82
CA ASP A 797 -13.91 54.30 13.09
C ASP A 797 -14.29 55.07 11.80
N GLU A 798 -13.93 54.54 10.62
CA GLU A 798 -14.28 55.10 9.31
C GLU A 798 -15.69 54.71 8.84
N PHE A 799 -16.42 53.92 9.64
CA PHE A 799 -17.77 53.46 9.32
C PHE A 799 -18.80 54.03 10.30
N VAL A 800 -19.98 54.36 9.79
CA VAL A 800 -21.14 54.74 10.60
C VAL A 800 -22.37 53.97 10.19
N VAL A 801 -23.12 53.51 11.19
CA VAL A 801 -24.47 52.97 11.02
C VAL A 801 -25.47 54.05 11.43
N GLY A 802 -26.55 54.18 10.66
CA GLY A 802 -27.60 55.13 10.97
C GLY A 802 -28.81 54.96 10.08
N TYR A 803 -29.67 55.96 10.07
CA TYR A 803 -30.87 55.96 9.23
C TYR A 803 -31.20 57.35 8.69
N GLU A 804 -31.84 57.40 7.52
CA GLU A 804 -32.23 58.66 6.89
C GLU A 804 -33.59 59.16 7.43
N GLY A 805 -33.54 60.15 8.33
CA GLY A 805 -34.74 60.79 8.90
C GLY A 805 -35.18 62.06 8.16
N THR A 806 -36.32 62.64 8.56
CA THR A 806 -36.84 63.90 7.95
C THR A 806 -35.91 65.12 8.08
N ASP A 807 -34.95 65.09 9.02
CA ASP A 807 -33.95 66.12 9.25
C ASP A 807 -32.53 65.72 8.75
N GLY A 808 -32.41 64.61 8.01
CA GLY A 808 -31.16 64.02 7.50
C GLY A 808 -30.68 62.79 8.28
N PHE A 809 -29.59 62.18 7.82
CA PHE A 809 -28.95 60.99 8.44
C PHE A 809 -28.73 61.14 9.96
N GLN A 810 -29.28 60.22 10.73
CA GLN A 810 -29.10 60.09 12.18
C GLN A 810 -28.20 58.90 12.47
N LYS A 811 -27.06 59.13 13.14
CA LYS A 811 -26.12 58.08 13.55
C LYS A 811 -26.67 57.30 14.75
N LEU A 812 -26.52 55.97 14.72
CA LEU A 812 -26.73 55.09 15.85
C LEU A 812 -25.41 54.88 16.62
N ASP A 813 -25.52 54.74 17.94
CA ASP A 813 -24.35 54.43 18.77
C ASP A 813 -23.99 52.95 18.61
N LEU A 814 -22.72 52.66 18.38
CA LEU A 814 -22.18 51.31 18.23
C LEU A 814 -21.46 50.86 19.50
N SER A 815 -21.66 49.61 19.91
CA SER A 815 -20.94 48.97 21.00
C SER A 815 -19.64 48.33 20.52
N SER A 816 -19.60 47.81 19.29
CA SER A 816 -18.39 47.31 18.63
C SER A 816 -18.51 47.30 17.11
N VAL A 817 -17.37 47.39 16.43
CA VAL A 817 -17.23 47.09 15.01
C VAL A 817 -16.10 46.07 14.89
N THR A 818 -16.39 44.91 14.30
CA THR A 818 -15.45 43.78 14.23
C THR A 818 -15.43 43.24 12.82
N GLN A 819 -14.24 43.14 12.24
CA GLN A 819 -14.02 42.34 11.04
C GLN A 819 -13.92 40.87 11.47
N ASN A 820 -14.80 40.02 10.96
CA ASN A 820 -14.82 38.59 11.32
C ASN A 820 -14.08 37.75 10.27
N GLU A 821 -14.16 38.16 9.00
CA GLU A 821 -13.50 37.55 7.85
C GLU A 821 -12.93 38.67 6.97
N LEU A 822 -12.06 38.35 6.00
CA LEU A 822 -11.43 39.37 5.16
C LEU A 822 -12.49 40.28 4.51
N ASN A 823 -13.56 39.75 3.94
CA ASN A 823 -14.63 40.52 3.30
C ASN A 823 -15.85 40.78 4.19
N LYS A 824 -15.83 40.45 5.50
CA LYS A 824 -17.03 40.50 6.35
C LYS A 824 -16.84 41.30 7.64
N VAL A 825 -17.69 42.29 7.86
CA VAL A 825 -17.67 43.16 9.06
C VAL A 825 -19.01 43.15 9.77
N THR A 826 -18.97 42.93 11.08
CA THR A 826 -20.12 43.03 11.98
C THR A 826 -20.10 44.34 12.78
N PHE A 827 -21.22 45.04 12.76
CA PHE A 827 -21.53 46.21 13.55
C PHE A 827 -22.52 45.82 14.65
N ARG A 828 -22.14 46.00 15.91
CA ARG A 828 -23.06 45.86 17.04
C ARG A 828 -23.52 47.22 17.54
N LEU A 829 -24.82 47.41 17.66
CA LEU A 829 -25.47 48.59 18.21
C LEU A 829 -25.28 48.64 19.74
N ALA A 830 -25.37 49.83 20.31
CA ALA A 830 -25.31 50.03 21.76
C ALA A 830 -26.69 49.89 22.45
N GLU A 831 -27.76 49.97 21.67
CA GLU A 831 -29.14 49.75 22.06
C GLU A 831 -29.81 48.88 20.99
N ASP A 832 -30.58 47.87 21.40
CA ASP A 832 -31.31 46.97 20.51
C ASP A 832 -32.30 47.76 19.63
N LEU A 833 -32.45 47.32 18.38
CA LEU A 833 -33.54 47.71 17.50
C LEU A 833 -34.85 47.22 18.12
N THR A 834 -35.85 48.09 18.14
CA THR A 834 -37.20 47.74 18.59
C THR A 834 -38.03 47.27 17.40
N ASP A 835 -38.55 46.05 17.50
CA ASP A 835 -39.46 45.37 16.56
C ASP A 835 -38.91 45.20 15.13
N GLY A 836 -37.79 44.49 14.93
CA GLY A 836 -37.38 43.99 13.59
C GLY A 836 -37.46 45.05 12.48
N LEU A 837 -36.81 46.22 12.67
CA LEU A 837 -36.84 47.42 11.82
C LEU A 837 -38.08 48.35 11.91
N ASN A 838 -39.19 47.96 12.55
CA ASN A 838 -40.46 48.69 12.43
C ASN A 838 -40.80 49.73 13.51
N GLU A 839 -40.09 49.84 14.64
CA GLU A 839 -40.45 50.87 15.63
C GLU A 839 -39.26 51.54 16.35
N VAL A 840 -38.29 52.11 15.62
CA VAL A 840 -37.53 53.24 16.20
C VAL A 840 -38.52 54.40 16.36
N GLU A 841 -39.00 54.71 17.58
CA GLU A 841 -40.08 55.70 17.87
C GLU A 841 -39.97 57.01 17.06
N ALA A 842 -40.50 57.01 15.84
CA ALA A 842 -40.69 58.14 14.97
C ALA A 842 -42.03 57.93 14.24
N PRO A 843 -42.95 58.91 14.29
CA PRO A 843 -44.31 58.71 13.83
C PRO A 843 -44.39 58.68 12.29
N ASP A 844 -44.88 57.56 11.74
CA ASP A 844 -45.45 57.43 10.38
C ASP A 844 -44.49 57.55 9.17
N THR A 845 -43.27 57.00 9.18
CA THR A 845 -42.45 56.83 7.95
C THR A 845 -41.50 55.63 8.03
N ASP A 846 -41.51 54.77 6.99
CA ASP A 846 -40.53 53.69 6.76
C ASP A 846 -39.10 54.22 6.93
N ILE A 847 -38.33 53.66 7.86
CA ILE A 847 -36.94 54.02 8.11
C ILE A 847 -36.04 53.00 7.40
N THR A 848 -35.10 53.46 6.59
CA THR A 848 -34.09 52.59 5.96
C THR A 848 -32.79 52.75 6.75
N LEU A 849 -32.33 51.67 7.38
CA LEU A 849 -30.97 51.61 7.95
C LEU A 849 -29.96 51.73 6.80
N GLU A 850 -28.83 52.36 7.08
CA GLU A 850 -27.73 52.50 6.11
C GLU A 850 -26.39 52.42 6.84
N VAL A 851 -25.41 51.81 6.18
CA VAL A 851 -23.99 51.87 6.55
C VAL A 851 -23.29 52.81 5.59
N ARG A 852 -22.53 53.79 6.11
CA ARG A 852 -21.78 54.75 5.30
C ARG A 852 -20.32 54.81 5.75
N THR A 853 -19.42 55.02 4.81
CA THR A 853 -18.02 55.39 5.11
C THR A 853 -17.92 56.88 5.40
N VAL A 854 -17.02 57.30 6.29
CA VAL A 854 -16.89 58.69 6.75
C VAL A 854 -15.43 59.07 6.96
N ASP A 855 -15.12 60.35 6.79
CA ASP A 855 -13.87 60.93 7.27
C ASP A 855 -13.94 61.08 8.81
N PRO A 856 -13.17 60.31 9.60
CA PRO A 856 -13.24 60.33 11.06
C PRO A 856 -12.77 61.67 11.65
N SER A 857 -12.13 62.53 10.85
CA SER A 857 -11.64 63.86 11.26
C SER A 857 -12.64 65.01 11.04
N ALA A 858 -13.80 64.76 10.43
CA ALA A 858 -14.79 65.79 10.08
C ALA A 858 -15.71 66.21 11.27
N GLU A 859 -15.93 67.53 11.48
CA GLU A 859 -16.85 68.05 12.53
C GLU A 859 -18.35 67.91 12.15
N THR A 860 -18.93 66.76 12.52
CA THR A 860 -20.24 66.44 13.16
C THR A 860 -21.63 66.82 12.61
N ASP A 861 -21.88 67.28 11.38
CA ASP A 861 -23.31 67.43 10.96
C ASP A 861 -23.63 67.10 9.48
N VAL A 862 -22.72 66.48 8.72
CA VAL A 862 -23.02 65.97 7.37
C VAL A 862 -22.18 64.71 7.09
N TYR A 863 -22.68 63.53 7.47
CA TYR A 863 -22.04 62.24 7.13
C TYR A 863 -22.23 61.96 5.64
N LYS A 864 -21.30 62.46 4.83
CA LYS A 864 -21.18 62.10 3.42
C LYS A 864 -20.22 60.94 3.30
N ALA A 865 -20.56 59.99 2.44
CA ALA A 865 -19.66 58.95 2.01
C ALA A 865 -18.39 59.54 1.40
N VAL A 866 -17.26 59.14 1.97
CA VAL A 866 -15.91 59.42 1.48
C VAL A 866 -15.21 58.07 1.40
N GLU A 867 -14.32 57.92 0.43
CA GLU A 867 -13.44 56.76 0.35
C GLU A 867 -12.58 56.69 1.63
N THR A 868 -12.43 55.50 2.20
CA THR A 868 -11.64 55.31 3.41
C THR A 868 -10.15 55.59 3.17
N GLU A 869 -9.47 56.18 4.16
CA GLU A 869 -8.03 56.45 4.10
C GLU A 869 -7.23 55.31 4.72
N ASP A 870 -7.74 54.71 5.80
CA ASP A 870 -7.01 53.69 6.57
C ASP A 870 -7.53 52.27 6.28
N THR A 871 -8.82 52.10 6.01
CA THR A 871 -9.41 50.81 5.60
C THR A 871 -9.18 50.53 4.12
N HIS A 872 -8.47 49.46 3.79
CA HIS A 872 -8.26 49.04 2.40
C HIS A 872 -8.11 47.52 2.24
N SER A 873 -8.22 47.04 1.00
CA SER A 873 -7.84 45.67 0.63
C SER A 873 -6.33 45.46 0.71
N GLU A 874 -5.87 44.21 0.60
CA GLU A 874 -4.44 43.90 0.45
C GLU A 874 -3.77 44.70 -0.69
N PHE A 875 -4.58 45.05 -1.70
CA PHE A 875 -4.17 45.81 -2.88
C PHE A 875 -4.33 47.34 -2.73
N GLY A 876 -4.58 47.84 -1.51
CA GLY A 876 -4.62 49.29 -1.21
C GLY A 876 -5.85 50.03 -1.74
N THR A 877 -6.92 49.32 -2.10
CA THR A 877 -8.17 49.94 -2.56
C THR A 877 -9.03 50.34 -1.36
N GLY A 878 -9.43 51.61 -1.28
CA GLY A 878 -10.30 52.11 -0.23
C GLY A 878 -11.75 51.66 -0.39
N VAL A 879 -12.54 51.72 0.67
CA VAL A 879 -13.97 51.37 0.70
C VAL A 879 -14.81 52.63 0.51
N LEU A 880 -15.89 52.55 -0.27
CA LEU A 880 -16.88 53.62 -0.40
C LEU A 880 -18.29 53.07 -0.24
N LEU A 881 -18.89 53.29 0.93
CA LEU A 881 -20.31 52.98 1.18
C LEU A 881 -21.12 54.27 1.20
N ASP A 882 -21.97 54.46 0.20
CA ASP A 882 -22.82 55.66 0.05
C ASP A 882 -24.24 55.51 0.60
N GLY A 883 -24.55 54.36 1.20
CA GLY A 883 -25.88 54.02 1.72
C GLY A 883 -26.88 53.61 0.63
N SER A 884 -26.42 53.31 -0.60
CA SER A 884 -27.32 52.86 -1.69
C SER A 884 -27.76 51.40 -1.59
N THR A 885 -27.04 50.55 -0.83
CA THR A 885 -27.42 49.16 -0.58
C THR A 885 -28.52 49.11 0.47
N THR A 886 -29.65 48.46 0.12
CA THR A 886 -30.78 48.29 1.05
C THR A 886 -30.38 47.29 2.12
N VAL A 887 -30.59 47.62 3.39
CA VAL A 887 -30.37 46.67 4.49
C VAL A 887 -31.49 45.63 4.47
N GLU A 888 -31.12 44.37 4.38
CA GLU A 888 -32.04 43.23 4.39
C GLU A 888 -32.32 42.79 5.83
N ASP A 889 -33.57 42.45 6.12
CA ASP A 889 -33.95 41.82 7.38
C ASP A 889 -33.71 40.31 7.31
N HIS A 890 -32.93 39.80 8.26
CA HIS A 890 -32.61 38.38 8.45
C HIS A 890 -32.79 37.98 9.93
N ILE A 891 -33.54 38.74 10.73
CA ILE A 891 -33.92 38.32 12.09
C ILE A 891 -35.12 37.38 11.97
N ALA A 892 -34.96 36.10 12.32
CA ALA A 892 -36.06 35.13 12.21
C ALA A 892 -37.22 35.47 13.18
N PRO A 893 -38.50 35.26 12.80
CA PRO A 893 -39.60 35.41 13.74
C PRO A 893 -39.48 34.39 14.89
N GLU A 894 -39.44 34.87 16.12
CA GLU A 894 -39.32 34.05 17.33
C GLU A 894 -40.65 33.92 18.07
N LEU A 895 -40.91 32.76 18.69
CA LEU A 895 -42.11 32.54 19.50
C LEU A 895 -42.07 33.37 20.80
N ASN A 896 -43.04 34.25 20.99
CA ASN A 896 -43.16 35.07 22.20
C ASN A 896 -43.83 34.30 23.35
N THR A 897 -43.01 33.71 24.22
CA THR A 897 -43.47 32.92 25.37
C THR A 897 -43.95 33.76 26.58
N ASP A 898 -43.84 35.09 26.53
CA ASP A 898 -44.28 36.00 27.60
C ASP A 898 -45.75 36.44 27.45
N GLU A 899 -46.38 36.21 26.28
CA GLU A 899 -47.83 36.40 26.09
C GLU A 899 -48.61 35.12 26.43
N ASP A 900 -49.84 35.27 26.93
CA ASP A 900 -50.70 34.11 27.26
C ASP A 900 -51.10 33.41 25.94
N ASP A 901 -50.36 32.36 25.53
CA ASP A 901 -50.72 31.49 24.40
C ASP A 901 -52.18 31.04 24.54
N TYR A 902 -53.00 31.38 23.54
CA TYR A 902 -54.43 31.24 23.67
C TYR A 902 -54.89 29.89 23.13
N VAL A 903 -55.33 29.03 24.05
CA VAL A 903 -55.96 27.75 23.74
C VAL A 903 -57.48 27.85 23.94
N ALA A 904 -58.27 27.62 22.88
CA ALA A 904 -59.72 27.53 23.01
C ALA A 904 -60.36 26.57 22.01
N ASP A 905 -61.27 25.73 22.52
CA ASP A 905 -62.08 24.72 21.82
C ASP A 905 -61.26 23.65 21.08
N ASN A 906 -60.48 24.04 20.07
CA ASN A 906 -59.61 23.21 19.24
C ASN A 906 -58.56 24.06 18.47
N VAL A 907 -58.34 25.30 18.90
CA VAL A 907 -57.45 26.26 18.26
C VAL A 907 -56.36 26.66 19.25
N VAL A 908 -55.12 26.60 18.79
CA VAL A 908 -53.94 27.15 19.45
C VAL A 908 -53.52 28.39 18.66
N THR A 909 -53.33 29.51 19.35
CA THR A 909 -52.80 30.75 18.74
C THR A 909 -51.50 31.09 19.42
N LEU A 910 -50.42 31.03 18.64
CA LEU A 910 -49.06 31.35 19.02
C LEU A 910 -48.73 32.75 18.49
N THR A 911 -48.07 33.57 19.29
CA THR A 911 -47.69 34.93 18.91
C THR A 911 -46.19 35.00 18.71
N PHE A 912 -45.75 35.59 17.60
CA PHE A 912 -44.35 35.73 17.23
C PHE A 912 -43.90 37.19 17.37
N THR A 913 -42.59 37.40 17.36
CA THR A 913 -41.96 38.72 17.46
C THR A 913 -42.31 39.66 16.30
N GLU A 914 -42.74 39.13 15.16
CA GLU A 914 -43.05 39.90 13.94
C GLU A 914 -44.15 39.26 13.09
N ASP A 915 -44.63 40.01 12.09
CA ASP A 915 -45.72 39.60 11.20
C ASP A 915 -45.34 38.37 10.36
N LEU A 916 -46.22 37.37 10.29
CA LEU A 916 -45.96 36.11 9.61
C LEU A 916 -46.71 35.99 8.27
N ALA A 917 -46.02 35.48 7.26
CA ALA A 917 -46.60 34.97 6.03
C ALA A 917 -46.38 33.47 5.88
N HIS A 918 -47.14 32.85 4.97
CA HIS A 918 -46.97 31.44 4.65
C HIS A 918 -47.42 31.14 3.22
N ASN A 919 -46.94 30.03 2.67
CA ASN A 919 -47.40 29.48 1.38
C ASN A 919 -48.52 28.43 1.59
N ASN A 920 -49.65 28.57 0.89
CA ASN A 920 -50.94 27.95 1.27
C ASN A 920 -51.13 26.46 0.92
N THR A 921 -50.17 25.57 1.18
CA THR A 921 -50.44 24.11 1.31
C THR A 921 -49.30 23.32 1.99
N PHE A 922 -48.16 23.97 2.26
CA PHE A 922 -46.98 23.36 2.87
C PHE A 922 -46.63 23.98 4.23
N ALA A 923 -47.26 25.09 4.62
CA ALA A 923 -47.07 25.70 5.94
C ALA A 923 -47.41 24.73 7.09
N GLU A 924 -48.33 23.79 6.85
CA GLU A 924 -48.66 22.75 7.82
C GLU A 924 -47.53 21.73 8.04
N THR A 925 -46.56 21.61 7.12
CA THR A 925 -45.46 20.64 7.26
C THR A 925 -44.29 21.16 8.08
N ASP A 926 -44.21 22.47 8.33
CA ASP A 926 -43.19 23.08 9.20
C ASP A 926 -43.39 22.73 10.68
N LEU A 927 -44.59 22.22 11.04
CA LEU A 927 -44.92 21.88 12.40
C LEU A 927 -44.99 20.36 12.59
N VAL A 928 -44.50 19.90 13.73
CA VAL A 928 -44.70 18.54 14.22
C VAL A 928 -45.57 18.60 15.45
N LEU A 929 -46.71 17.91 15.37
CA LEU A 929 -47.67 17.80 16.47
C LEU A 929 -47.70 16.36 16.97
N ILE A 930 -47.49 16.15 18.26
CA ILE A 930 -47.50 14.83 18.92
C ILE A 930 -48.54 14.84 20.04
N ASP A 931 -49.42 13.83 20.05
CA ASP A 931 -50.44 13.66 21.11
C ASP A 931 -49.89 12.98 22.38
N GLU A 932 -50.69 12.98 23.46
CA GLU A 932 -50.38 12.32 24.75
C GLU A 932 -50.00 10.81 24.65
N ASP A 933 -50.27 10.15 23.53
CA ASP A 933 -49.98 8.74 23.27
C ASP A 933 -48.75 8.56 22.33
N ASP A 934 -47.95 9.62 22.12
CA ASP A 934 -46.78 9.71 21.23
C ASP A 934 -47.12 9.53 19.72
N ASN A 935 -48.37 9.78 19.30
CA ASN A 935 -48.73 9.71 17.88
C ASN A 935 -48.51 11.06 17.20
N LYS A 936 -47.78 11.06 16.09
CA LYS A 936 -47.62 12.22 15.20
C LYS A 936 -48.92 12.48 14.43
N LEU A 937 -49.46 13.70 14.53
CA LEU A 937 -50.65 14.13 13.79
C LEU A 937 -50.29 14.44 12.32
N GLU A 938 -51.17 14.08 11.39
CA GLU A 938 -50.99 14.32 9.96
C GLU A 938 -51.42 15.75 9.56
N ALA A 939 -50.46 16.56 9.07
CA ALA A 939 -50.67 17.88 8.50
C ALA A 939 -51.79 17.90 7.42
N GLY A 940 -52.70 18.87 7.49
CA GLY A 940 -53.82 19.02 6.56
C GLY A 940 -54.96 17.98 6.70
N THR A 941 -54.76 16.94 7.50
CA THR A 941 -55.80 15.95 7.84
C THR A 941 -56.27 16.14 9.28
N ASP A 942 -55.34 16.18 10.22
CA ASP A 942 -55.59 16.21 11.66
C ASP A 942 -55.52 17.63 12.24
N TYR A 943 -54.82 18.54 11.56
CA TYR A 943 -54.77 19.96 11.87
C TYR A 943 -54.53 20.82 10.60
N GLU A 944 -54.90 22.09 10.67
CA GLU A 944 -54.65 23.13 9.66
C GLU A 944 -53.90 24.30 10.31
N VAL A 945 -53.04 24.98 9.54
CA VAL A 945 -52.24 26.12 10.00
C VAL A 945 -52.61 27.36 9.19
N GLY A 946 -52.66 28.52 9.83
CA GLY A 946 -52.79 29.80 9.15
C GLY A 946 -52.11 30.92 9.92
N THR A 947 -51.68 31.96 9.21
CA THR A 947 -51.08 33.16 9.82
C THR A 947 -52.03 34.35 9.74
N SER A 948 -51.96 35.24 10.73
CA SER A 948 -52.64 36.54 10.72
C SER A 948 -51.81 37.54 11.51
N ASP A 949 -51.29 38.58 10.85
CA ASP A 949 -50.32 39.51 11.44
C ASP A 949 -49.18 38.68 12.09
N ASN A 950 -48.77 38.97 13.31
CA ASN A 950 -47.74 38.22 14.04
C ASN A 950 -48.23 36.94 14.74
N THR A 951 -49.37 36.37 14.33
CA THR A 951 -49.91 35.16 14.99
C THR A 951 -49.97 33.96 14.05
N LEU A 952 -49.54 32.82 14.59
CA LEU A 952 -49.69 31.49 13.99
C LEU A 952 -50.87 30.77 14.64
N VAL A 953 -51.86 30.41 13.84
CA VAL A 953 -53.11 29.80 14.27
C VAL A 953 -53.16 28.35 13.83
N ILE A 954 -53.11 27.44 14.79
CA ILE A 954 -53.19 25.98 14.58
C ILE A 954 -54.60 25.53 14.95
N THR A 955 -55.31 24.92 14.01
CA THR A 955 -56.68 24.41 14.21
C THR A 955 -56.69 22.89 14.11
N VAL A 956 -56.89 22.20 15.23
CA VAL A 956 -56.98 20.72 15.25
C VAL A 956 -58.38 20.28 14.78
N THR A 957 -58.45 19.55 13.66
CA THR A 957 -59.69 19.28 12.92
C THR A 957 -60.45 18.05 13.40
N ASN A 958 -59.76 17.11 14.06
CA ASN A 958 -60.32 15.81 14.48
C ASN A 958 -61.07 15.83 15.81
N GLY A 959 -61.13 16.98 16.50
CA GLY A 959 -61.78 17.09 17.81
C GLY A 959 -61.00 16.39 18.94
N TYR A 960 -59.68 16.31 18.81
CA TYR A 960 -58.77 15.88 19.87
C TYR A 960 -58.84 16.83 21.08
N THR A 961 -58.72 16.28 22.28
CA THR A 961 -58.67 17.00 23.56
C THR A 961 -57.66 16.29 24.45
N GLY A 962 -56.66 16.99 24.96
CA GLY A 962 -55.53 16.41 25.69
C GLY A 962 -54.26 17.25 25.54
N GLU A 963 -53.17 16.77 26.13
CA GLU A 963 -51.82 17.34 26.00
C GLU A 963 -51.30 17.15 24.55
N LEU A 964 -50.75 18.22 23.98
CA LEU A 964 -50.22 18.27 22.63
C LEU A 964 -48.85 18.94 22.68
N GLU A 965 -47.84 18.22 22.19
CA GLU A 965 -46.51 18.77 21.94
C GLU A 965 -46.49 19.33 20.51
N ILE A 966 -46.09 20.60 20.38
CA ILE A 966 -46.01 21.33 19.13
C ILE A 966 -44.56 21.78 18.98
N SER A 967 -43.91 21.37 17.90
CA SER A 967 -42.58 21.82 17.58
C SER A 967 -42.43 22.29 16.14
N ALA A 968 -41.47 23.18 15.94
CA ALA A 968 -40.93 23.55 14.63
C ALA A 968 -39.42 23.29 14.68
N ASP A 969 -38.93 22.51 13.72
CA ASP A 969 -37.52 22.14 13.56
C ASP A 969 -37.18 22.25 12.07
N GLY A 970 -36.41 23.28 11.71
CA GLY A 970 -36.06 23.57 10.32
C GLY A 970 -37.25 24.04 9.47
N ALA A 971 -38.03 24.99 9.98
CA ALA A 971 -39.18 25.53 9.23
C ALA A 971 -38.73 26.17 7.89
N GLU A 972 -39.54 25.98 6.84
CA GLU A 972 -39.27 26.53 5.49
C GLU A 972 -40.44 27.38 4.95
N TYR A 973 -41.68 27.05 5.31
CA TYR A 973 -42.89 27.55 4.64
C TYR A 973 -43.71 28.57 5.44
N ILE A 974 -43.39 28.77 6.73
CA ILE A 974 -43.84 29.83 7.63
C ILE A 974 -42.63 30.75 7.86
N TYR A 975 -42.75 32.00 7.44
CA TYR A 975 -41.64 32.95 7.37
C TYR A 975 -42.12 34.36 7.64
N ASP A 976 -41.18 35.29 7.84
CA ASP A 976 -41.45 36.71 7.99
C ASP A 976 -42.26 37.26 6.79
N ALA A 977 -43.35 37.97 7.07
CA ALA A 977 -44.17 38.63 6.05
C ALA A 977 -43.40 39.63 5.16
N SER A 978 -42.27 40.14 5.65
CA SER A 978 -41.38 41.05 4.93
C SER A 978 -40.40 40.32 3.98
N SER A 979 -40.03 39.06 4.27
CA SER A 979 -39.05 38.28 3.51
C SER A 979 -39.34 36.76 3.50
N VAL A 980 -39.47 36.18 2.30
CA VAL A 980 -39.65 34.72 2.12
C VAL A 980 -38.39 33.89 2.40
N ALA A 981 -37.24 34.54 2.62
CA ALA A 981 -35.96 33.89 2.87
C ALA A 981 -35.62 33.75 4.36
N ASN A 982 -36.58 34.09 5.23
CA ASN A 982 -36.38 34.20 6.68
C ASN A 982 -37.48 33.42 7.44
N PRO A 983 -37.32 32.10 7.61
CA PRO A 983 -38.31 31.24 8.27
C PRO A 983 -38.40 31.49 9.78
N ILE A 984 -39.50 31.06 10.42
CA ILE A 984 -39.64 31.11 11.89
C ILE A 984 -38.53 30.31 12.58
N SER A 985 -38.11 30.78 13.76
CA SER A 985 -37.13 30.05 14.59
C SER A 985 -37.70 28.75 15.16
N ASP A 986 -36.82 27.79 15.42
CA ASP A 986 -37.18 26.53 16.07
C ASP A 986 -37.78 26.75 17.46
N PHE A 987 -38.79 25.95 17.80
CA PHE A 987 -39.39 25.98 19.12
C PHE A 987 -40.02 24.63 19.49
N ASP A 988 -40.16 24.40 20.80
CA ASP A 988 -40.91 23.30 21.38
C ASP A 988 -41.87 23.85 22.44
N LEU A 989 -43.15 23.48 22.35
CA LEU A 989 -44.20 23.93 23.26
C LEU A 989 -45.18 22.79 23.59
N GLU A 990 -45.55 22.69 24.87
CA GLU A 990 -46.59 21.77 25.34
C GLU A 990 -47.87 22.55 25.68
N VAL A 991 -49.00 22.19 25.07
CA VAL A 991 -50.31 22.82 25.30
C VAL A 991 -51.38 21.79 25.64
N ASP A 992 -52.37 22.16 26.47
CA ASP A 992 -53.51 21.28 26.83
C ASP A 992 -54.81 21.79 26.18
N LEU A 993 -55.35 21.02 25.24
CA LEU A 993 -56.61 21.34 24.55
C LEU A 993 -57.83 21.00 25.43
N GLU A 994 -58.40 22.01 26.09
CA GLU A 994 -59.62 21.84 26.90
C GLU A 994 -60.86 21.52 26.04
N ALA A 995 -61.70 20.58 26.51
CA ALA A 995 -62.99 20.28 25.88
C ALA A 995 -63.94 21.50 25.90
N ALA A 996 -64.45 21.88 24.72
CA ALA A 996 -65.40 22.99 24.57
C ALA A 996 -66.57 22.91 25.60
N PRO A 997 -66.91 24.00 26.32
CA PRO A 997 -67.99 23.99 27.29
C PRO A 997 -69.36 23.76 26.61
N GLU A 998 -70.05 22.67 26.96
CA GLU A 998 -71.38 22.27 26.43
C GLU A 998 -72.47 23.37 26.40
#